data_AF-A0A7Y1ADU5-F1
#
_entry.id   AF-A0A7Y1ADU5-F1
#
_cell.length_a   1.000
_cell.length_b   1.000
_cell.length_c   1.000
_cell.angle_alpha   90.00
_cell.angle_beta   90.00
_cell.angle_gamma   90.00
#
_symmetry.space_group_name_H-M   'P 1'
#
loop_
_entity.id
_entity.type
_entity.pdbx_description
1 polymer ?
#
loop_
_entity_poly.entity_id
_entity_poly.type
_entity_poly.pdbx_seq_one_letter_code
_entity_poly.pdbx_strand_id
1 'polypeptide(L)'
;MARRKNSTSPGQPTHKTATVAQWLEQQAGQDLLRFITCGSVDDGKSTLIGRLLWESQQVFDDQLSTLKADSKRHGTQGNDIDFALLVDGLTAEREQGITIDVAYRFFSTPHRKFIVADTPGHEQYTRNMITGASTADVAVLLIDARQGVMTQTRRHAYLASLVGIRHIILAINKMDLVAYDAQVFADTLAAFNTVAEPLGFDSITAIPLSALKGDNITSRSAQTPWYQGPTLMACLETIEAHPPAESKAVFPVQWVNRPNASFRGFSGTLASGQLTVGSEVRVTASGQTAKVSRIVTANGDLDSANPGDAITLVLDREVDASRGDILARADQPLEMTDQFEATLVWMHDEPGLIGRAYEIKLANQWASVSLTTLKHRVDVNTQAHESCRQLQLNDIAVANLALSKPLVFDTYAQSHTLGGFILVDKYSHATVAAGMIRHNLRRAQNVHRQALSVTRPDRERLNGHKGKVIWFTGLSGSGKSTIANALEKELHALGKRTYILDGDNIRQGLNKDLGFTDADRVENIRRIAEVAKLMMDAGIIVMTAFISPFRREREMAKELIGADNFLEIYVSTSLEVCEQRDVKGLYKKARAGQLPNLTGVGSPYEPPEEPHLEVNSARTDITTVTRELICLIERLPFSRPANKCTDKD
;
A
#
# COMPACT_ATOMS: atom_id res chain seq x y z
N MET A 1 27.38 -28.59 84.89
CA MET A 1 26.29 -27.68 85.37
C MET A 1 26.47 -26.32 84.70
N ALA A 2 25.34 -25.67 84.39
CA ALA A 2 25.15 -24.29 83.90
C ALA A 2 25.11 -24.04 82.37
N ARG A 3 23.87 -23.75 81.93
CA ARG A 3 23.41 -23.25 80.61
C ARG A 3 23.84 -21.80 80.35
N ARG A 4 24.04 -21.42 79.08
CA ARG A 4 23.69 -20.10 78.49
C ARG A 4 23.31 -20.31 77.01
N LYS A 5 22.01 -20.31 76.68
CA LYS A 5 21.22 -19.24 76.02
C LYS A 5 21.56 -19.04 74.52
N ASN A 6 20.74 -19.64 73.67
CA ASN A 6 20.55 -19.28 72.26
C ASN A 6 19.79 -17.95 72.14
N SER A 7 20.27 -17.07 71.27
CA SER A 7 19.49 -15.99 70.67
C SER A 7 19.75 -15.98 69.17
N THR A 8 18.74 -16.37 68.40
CA THR A 8 18.69 -16.32 66.93
C THR A 8 18.28 -14.93 66.46
N SER A 9 19.08 -14.33 65.59
CA SER A 9 18.71 -13.20 64.74
C SER A 9 18.44 -13.72 63.32
N PRO A 10 17.35 -13.34 62.62
CA PRO A 10 17.11 -13.77 61.24
C PRO A 10 17.99 -12.97 60.27
N GLY A 11 18.73 -13.70 59.42
CA GLY A 11 19.61 -13.13 58.41
C GLY A 11 18.84 -12.40 57.30
N GLN A 12 19.44 -11.31 56.82
CA GLN A 12 19.00 -10.53 55.66
C GLN A 12 18.92 -11.40 54.40
N PRO A 13 17.98 -11.14 53.47
CA PRO A 13 17.93 -11.84 52.19
C PRO A 13 19.11 -11.38 51.31
N THR A 14 19.99 -12.32 50.99
CA THR A 14 21.07 -12.13 50.01
C THR A 14 20.48 -11.98 48.61
N HIS A 15 20.56 -10.78 48.02
CA HIS A 15 20.33 -10.58 46.58
C HIS A 15 21.37 -11.41 45.80
N LYS A 16 20.93 -12.49 45.14
CA LYS A 16 21.77 -13.21 44.18
C LYS A 16 21.86 -12.37 42.91
N THR A 17 23.05 -11.87 42.60
CA THR A 17 23.35 -11.22 41.32
C THR A 17 23.29 -12.27 40.21
N ALA A 18 22.35 -12.13 39.28
CA ALA A 18 22.25 -13.00 38.10
C ALA A 18 23.53 -12.88 37.25
N THR A 19 24.00 -13.98 36.67
CA THR A 19 25.16 -13.96 35.76
C THR A 19 24.78 -13.28 34.43
N VAL A 20 25.75 -12.69 33.74
CA VAL A 20 25.55 -12.04 32.43
C VAL A 20 24.88 -12.99 31.42
N ALA A 21 25.19 -14.29 31.47
CA ALA A 21 24.56 -15.31 30.64
C ALA A 21 23.07 -15.50 30.97
N GLN A 22 22.71 -15.54 32.26
CA GLN A 22 21.30 -15.63 32.70
C GLN A 22 20.52 -14.36 32.36
N TRP A 23 21.16 -13.19 32.42
CA TRP A 23 20.56 -11.93 32.00
C TRP A 23 20.35 -11.88 30.48
N LEU A 24 21.30 -12.38 29.68
CA LEU A 24 21.17 -12.50 28.22
C LEU A 24 20.09 -13.52 27.81
N GLU A 25 19.98 -14.66 28.50
CA GLU A 25 18.90 -15.64 28.31
C GLU A 25 17.53 -15.07 28.71
N GLN A 26 17.45 -14.35 29.84
CA GLN A 26 16.24 -13.64 30.23
C GLN A 26 15.83 -12.61 29.19
N GLN A 27 16.78 -11.82 28.67
CA GLN A 27 16.49 -10.87 27.61
C GLN A 27 16.11 -11.54 26.29
N ALA A 28 16.69 -12.69 25.94
CA ALA A 28 16.37 -13.39 24.70
C ALA A 28 14.92 -13.89 24.64
N GLY A 29 14.31 -14.21 25.80
CA GLY A 29 12.93 -14.68 25.90
C GLY A 29 11.88 -13.63 26.29
N GLN A 30 12.26 -12.35 26.42
CA GLN A 30 11.32 -11.27 26.74
C GLN A 30 10.37 -10.96 25.59
N ASP A 31 9.08 -10.82 25.92
CA ASP A 31 8.05 -10.37 24.99
C ASP A 31 8.35 -8.96 24.46
N LEU A 32 7.94 -8.70 23.23
CA LEU A 32 8.19 -7.46 22.50
C LEU A 32 6.87 -6.77 22.19
N LEU A 33 6.69 -5.56 22.73
CA LEU A 33 5.55 -4.69 22.40
C LEU A 33 5.97 -3.59 21.45
N ARG A 34 5.22 -3.40 20.36
CA ARG A 34 5.32 -2.24 19.49
C ARG A 34 4.19 -1.29 19.80
N PHE A 35 4.49 -0.02 20.08
CA PHE A 35 3.46 0.99 20.25
C PHE A 35 3.79 2.29 19.54
N ILE A 36 2.74 3.04 19.22
CA ILE A 36 2.84 4.40 18.66
C ILE A 36 2.41 5.43 19.68
N THR A 37 2.99 6.63 19.60
CA THR A 37 2.48 7.82 20.27
C THR A 37 1.72 8.67 19.26
N CYS A 38 0.49 9.03 19.61
CA CYS A 38 -0.39 9.86 18.79
C CYS A 38 -1.00 10.96 19.66
N GLY A 39 -1.43 12.06 19.06
CA GLY A 39 -1.94 13.21 19.81
C GLY A 39 -1.77 14.52 19.04
N SER A 40 -2.44 15.56 19.49
CA SER A 40 -2.38 16.89 18.89
C SER A 40 -0.96 17.47 18.88
N VAL A 41 -0.76 18.52 18.09
CA VAL A 41 0.42 19.40 18.24
C VAL A 41 0.40 19.96 19.67
N ASP A 42 1.57 20.01 20.31
CA ASP A 42 1.76 20.43 21.71
C ASP A 42 1.18 19.52 22.81
N ASP A 43 0.57 18.37 22.52
CA ASP A 43 0.10 17.44 23.58
C ASP A 43 1.24 16.82 24.40
N GLY A 44 2.50 17.05 24.03
CA GLY A 44 3.69 16.63 24.77
C GLY A 44 4.17 15.20 24.43
N LYS A 45 3.95 14.75 23.19
CA LYS A 45 4.39 13.42 22.69
C LYS A 45 5.89 13.22 22.84
N SER A 46 6.70 14.11 22.25
CA SER A 46 8.16 14.05 22.33
C SER A 46 8.66 14.15 23.76
N THR A 47 8.04 15.01 24.59
CA THR A 47 8.36 15.11 26.02
C THR A 47 8.10 13.80 26.76
N LEU A 48 6.98 13.13 26.49
CA LEU A 48 6.64 11.85 27.11
C LEU A 48 7.64 10.76 26.72
N ILE A 49 7.97 10.65 25.44
CA ILE A 49 8.97 9.68 24.95
C ILE A 49 10.34 9.97 25.56
N GLY A 50 10.80 11.22 25.51
CA GLY A 50 12.08 11.61 26.09
C GLY A 50 12.15 11.31 27.58
N ARG A 51 11.04 11.52 28.31
CA ARG A 51 10.94 11.16 29.72
C ARG A 51 10.99 9.66 29.96
N LEU A 52 10.28 8.85 29.17
CA LEU A 52 10.32 7.38 29.25
C LEU A 52 11.73 6.83 28.98
N LEU A 53 12.44 7.39 27.99
CA LEU A 53 13.82 7.02 27.68
C LEU A 53 14.79 7.39 28.81
N TRP A 54 14.56 8.55 29.45
CA TRP A 54 15.34 8.98 30.60
C TRP A 54 15.10 8.09 31.83
N GLU A 55 13.83 7.82 32.19
CA GLU A 55 13.48 7.03 33.37
C GLU A 55 13.80 5.54 33.22
N SER A 56 13.87 5.01 31.99
CA SER A 56 14.35 3.65 31.71
C SER A 56 15.87 3.48 31.81
N GLN A 57 16.61 4.53 32.21
CA GLN A 57 18.06 4.55 32.41
C GLN A 57 18.88 4.15 31.17
N GLN A 58 18.35 4.38 29.96
CA GLN A 58 19.03 4.07 28.69
C GLN A 58 19.86 5.24 28.15
N VAL A 59 19.80 6.43 28.78
CA VAL A 59 20.59 7.60 28.39
C VAL A 59 21.87 7.62 29.23
N PHE A 60 23.02 7.43 28.58
CA PHE A 60 24.34 7.51 29.22
C PHE A 60 24.63 8.94 29.73
N ASP A 61 25.43 9.06 30.79
CA ASP A 61 25.69 10.33 31.49
C ASP A 61 26.27 11.45 30.59
N ASP A 62 27.00 11.06 29.55
CA ASP A 62 27.58 11.93 28.52
C ASP A 62 26.51 12.54 27.60
N GLN A 63 25.51 11.77 27.17
CA GLN A 63 24.36 12.29 26.42
C GLN A 63 23.51 13.25 27.25
N LEU A 64 23.37 12.97 28.55
CA LEU A 64 22.70 13.84 29.52
C LEU A 64 23.39 15.20 29.68
N SER A 65 24.72 15.23 29.64
CA SER A 65 25.50 16.47 29.72
C SER A 65 25.33 17.35 28.48
N THR A 66 25.30 16.72 27.29
CA THR A 66 25.01 17.38 26.01
C THR A 66 23.58 17.91 25.98
N LEU A 67 22.60 17.14 26.46
CA LEU A 67 21.21 17.60 26.52
C LEU A 67 21.03 18.82 27.43
N LYS A 68 21.67 18.83 28.60
CA LYS A 68 21.64 19.99 29.50
C LYS A 68 22.25 21.24 28.86
N ALA A 69 23.27 21.08 28.01
CA ALA A 69 23.87 22.19 27.27
C ALA A 69 22.95 22.68 26.14
N ASP A 70 22.33 21.76 25.41
CA ASP A 70 21.41 22.07 24.31
C ASP A 70 20.07 22.63 24.80
N SER A 71 19.51 22.13 25.91
CA SER A 71 18.33 22.71 26.56
C SER A 71 18.57 24.17 26.97
N LYS A 72 19.79 24.53 27.40
CA LYS A 72 20.14 25.92 27.71
C LYS A 72 20.29 26.82 26.47
N ARG A 73 20.62 26.25 25.31
CA ARG A 73 20.85 27.00 24.05
C ARG A 73 19.59 27.11 23.19
N HIS A 74 18.79 26.05 23.15
CA HIS A 74 17.69 25.85 22.20
C HIS A 74 16.38 25.40 22.87
N GLY A 75 16.36 25.17 24.19
CA GLY A 75 15.19 24.64 24.88
C GLY A 75 14.06 25.65 25.09
N THR A 76 12.84 25.14 25.13
CA THR A 76 11.61 25.92 25.37
C THR A 76 11.22 25.99 26.85
N GLN A 77 11.88 25.17 27.70
CA GLN A 77 11.59 25.00 29.14
C GLN A 77 12.54 25.81 30.05
N GLY A 78 13.26 26.80 29.51
CA GLY A 78 14.15 27.67 30.30
C GLY A 78 15.38 26.93 30.85
N ASN A 79 15.53 26.88 32.18
CA ASN A 79 16.67 26.22 32.85
C ASN A 79 16.47 24.72 33.11
N ASP A 80 15.26 24.20 32.90
CA ASP A 80 14.94 22.79 33.07
C ASP A 80 15.32 21.98 31.81
N ILE A 81 15.48 20.66 31.98
CA ILE A 81 15.85 19.77 30.88
C ILE A 81 14.66 19.63 29.92
N ASP A 82 14.89 19.97 28.66
CA ASP A 82 13.90 19.82 27.60
C ASP A 82 14.01 18.42 26.97
N PHE A 83 13.19 17.50 27.45
CA PHE A 83 13.19 16.10 27.02
C PHE A 83 12.75 15.91 25.56
N ALA A 84 12.09 16.88 24.92
CA ALA A 84 11.72 16.77 23.51
C ALA A 84 12.95 16.70 22.59
N LEU A 85 14.05 17.35 22.97
CA LEU A 85 15.31 17.38 22.22
C LEU A 85 16.00 16.02 22.08
N LEU A 86 15.64 15.01 22.90
CA LEU A 86 16.11 13.63 22.76
C LEU A 86 15.51 12.92 21.54
N VAL A 87 14.31 13.35 21.13
CA VAL A 87 13.47 12.65 20.16
C VAL A 87 13.60 13.29 18.78
N ASP A 88 13.60 14.62 18.72
CA ASP A 88 13.62 15.41 17.48
C ASP A 88 14.98 15.32 16.75
N GLY A 89 15.01 14.51 15.69
CA GLY A 89 16.23 14.10 14.99
C GLY A 89 16.60 15.02 13.83
N LEU A 90 15.63 15.69 13.21
CA LEU A 90 15.85 16.55 12.04
C LEU A 90 16.00 18.02 12.42
N THR A 91 16.90 18.74 11.75
CA THR A 91 17.07 20.20 11.96
C THR A 91 15.77 20.96 11.70
N ALA A 92 14.99 20.54 10.70
CA ALA A 92 13.68 21.13 10.39
C ALA A 92 12.61 20.86 11.47
N GLU A 93 12.65 19.69 12.14
CA GLU A 93 11.78 19.40 13.29
C GLU A 93 12.12 20.33 14.47
N ARG A 94 13.41 20.54 14.73
CA ARG A 94 13.90 21.42 15.81
C ARG A 94 13.57 22.90 15.58
N GLU A 95 13.60 23.36 14.34
CA GLU A 95 13.24 24.74 13.99
C GLU A 95 11.74 25.02 14.10
N GLN A 96 10.90 24.00 13.86
CA GLN A 96 9.44 24.13 13.85
C GLN A 96 8.76 23.62 15.13
N GLY A 97 9.47 22.85 15.97
CA GLY A 97 8.92 22.26 17.19
C GLY A 97 7.87 21.17 16.95
N ILE A 98 7.91 20.49 15.79
CA ILE A 98 6.96 19.43 15.41
C ILE A 98 7.70 18.19 14.91
N THR A 99 7.18 16.99 15.20
CA THR A 99 7.61 15.73 14.56
C THR A 99 7.15 15.74 13.10
N ILE A 100 8.05 15.43 12.15
CA ILE A 100 7.79 15.41 10.71
C ILE A 100 7.79 13.98 10.19
N ASP A 101 8.77 13.16 10.58
CA ASP A 101 8.89 11.75 10.14
C ASP A 101 8.74 10.76 11.30
N VAL A 102 8.50 9.48 11.01
CA VAL A 102 8.37 8.47 12.05
C VAL A 102 9.73 8.12 12.63
N ALA A 103 9.97 8.46 13.90
CA ALA A 103 11.18 8.08 14.61
C ALA A 103 10.96 6.79 15.42
N TYR A 104 11.74 5.74 15.12
CA TYR A 104 11.73 4.50 15.90
C TYR A 104 12.75 4.54 17.04
N ARG A 105 12.32 4.23 18.26
CA ARG A 105 13.16 4.12 19.45
C ARG A 105 12.98 2.78 20.12
N PHE A 106 14.06 2.29 20.72
CA PHE A 106 14.12 0.98 21.35
C PHE A 106 14.48 1.16 22.82
N PHE A 107 13.72 0.56 23.71
CA PHE A 107 14.08 0.46 25.12
C PHE A 107 13.57 -0.85 25.70
N SER A 108 14.04 -1.19 26.89
CA SER A 108 13.63 -2.42 27.57
C SER A 108 13.53 -2.18 29.06
N THR A 109 12.65 -2.93 29.71
CA THR A 109 12.57 -3.04 31.16
C THR A 109 13.00 -4.45 31.59
N PRO A 110 13.11 -4.73 32.90
CA PRO A 110 13.32 -6.10 33.37
C PRO A 110 12.23 -7.09 32.93
N HIS A 111 11.05 -6.59 32.54
CA HIS A 111 9.88 -7.40 32.22
C HIS A 111 9.60 -7.53 30.72
N ARG A 112 9.87 -6.50 29.90
CA ARG A 112 9.46 -6.47 28.50
C ARG A 112 10.34 -5.58 27.62
N LYS A 113 10.40 -5.89 26.32
CA LYS A 113 11.06 -5.05 25.29
C LYS A 113 10.05 -4.17 24.58
N PHE A 114 10.46 -2.97 24.22
CA PHE A 114 9.59 -1.97 23.60
C PHE A 114 10.20 -1.37 22.34
N ILE A 115 9.36 -1.22 21.32
CA ILE A 115 9.63 -0.38 20.14
C ILE A 115 8.58 0.73 20.12
N VAL A 116 9.04 1.97 20.12
CA VAL A 116 8.18 3.16 20.02
C VAL A 116 8.35 3.77 18.66
N ALA A 117 7.24 4.03 17.98
CA ALA A 117 7.19 4.88 16.81
C ALA A 117 6.58 6.24 17.19
N ASP A 118 7.39 7.30 17.15
CA ASP A 118 6.88 8.66 17.31
C ASP A 118 6.22 9.10 16.00
N THR A 119 4.90 9.32 16.03
CA THR A 119 4.16 9.69 14.82
C THR A 119 3.81 11.18 14.82
N PRO A 120 3.95 11.85 13.66
CA PRO A 120 3.62 13.26 13.51
C PRO A 120 2.12 13.51 13.74
N GLY A 121 1.79 14.56 14.49
CA GLY A 121 0.40 14.87 14.87
C GLY A 121 -0.36 15.79 13.89
N HIS A 122 0.30 16.27 12.83
CA HIS A 122 -0.26 17.28 11.93
C HIS A 122 -1.00 16.64 10.73
N GLU A 123 -2.00 17.36 10.22
CA GLU A 123 -2.92 16.85 9.19
C GLU A 123 -2.24 16.47 7.86
N GLN A 124 -1.08 17.03 7.58
CA GLN A 124 -0.32 16.76 6.35
C GLN A 124 0.42 15.41 6.38
N TYR A 125 0.48 14.74 7.54
CA TYR A 125 1.31 13.56 7.75
C TYR A 125 0.53 12.27 8.02
N THR A 126 -0.72 12.14 7.53
CA THR A 126 -1.51 10.89 7.64
C THR A 126 -0.73 9.66 7.16
N ARG A 127 -0.03 9.78 6.03
CA ARG A 127 0.77 8.68 5.46
C ARG A 127 1.86 8.19 6.42
N ASN A 128 2.49 9.10 7.16
CA ASN A 128 3.57 8.79 8.09
C ASN A 128 2.99 8.06 9.31
N MET A 129 1.87 8.57 9.84
CA MET A 129 1.15 7.90 10.92
C MET A 129 0.73 6.48 10.52
N ILE A 130 0.16 6.27 9.33
CA ILE A 130 -0.26 4.93 8.88
C ILE A 130 0.94 4.00 8.73
N THR A 131 2.06 4.49 8.20
CA THR A 131 3.28 3.70 8.08
C THR A 131 3.77 3.23 9.45
N GLY A 132 3.87 4.15 10.43
CA GLY A 132 4.26 3.80 11.80
C GLY A 132 3.26 2.88 12.51
N ALA A 133 1.96 3.19 12.37
CA ALA A 133 0.88 2.49 13.03
C ALA A 133 0.60 1.09 12.47
N SER A 134 0.93 0.81 11.21
CA SER A 134 0.74 -0.50 10.57
C SER A 134 1.49 -1.66 11.24
N THR A 135 2.52 -1.34 12.05
CA THR A 135 3.33 -2.33 12.76
C THR A 135 3.12 -2.29 14.28
N ALA A 136 2.23 -1.44 14.76
CA ALA A 136 2.01 -1.21 16.18
C ALA A 136 0.91 -2.12 16.72
N ASP A 137 1.10 -2.60 17.94
CA ASP A 137 0.14 -3.43 18.67
C ASP A 137 -0.80 -2.56 19.53
N VAL A 138 -0.29 -1.41 19.99
CA VAL A 138 -0.96 -0.48 20.90
C VAL A 138 -0.75 0.97 20.43
N ALA A 139 -1.74 1.85 20.65
CA ALA A 139 -1.55 3.28 20.50
C ALA A 139 -1.68 4.01 21.85
N VAL A 140 -0.68 4.83 22.16
CA VAL A 140 -0.69 5.77 23.29
C VAL A 140 -1.17 7.12 22.76
N LEU A 141 -2.43 7.45 23.02
CA LEU A 141 -3.06 8.68 22.58
C LEU A 141 -2.96 9.74 23.69
N LEU A 142 -2.17 10.78 23.45
CA LEU A 142 -2.02 11.91 24.36
C LEU A 142 -3.14 12.92 24.14
N ILE A 143 -3.61 13.51 25.25
CA ILE A 143 -4.56 14.63 25.27
C ILE A 143 -4.07 15.66 26.30
N ASP A 144 -3.91 16.92 25.92
CA ASP A 144 -3.72 18.01 26.86
C ASP A 144 -4.99 18.22 27.71
N ALA A 145 -4.90 18.01 29.03
CA ALA A 145 -6.00 18.14 29.97
C ALA A 145 -6.68 19.52 29.95
N ARG A 146 -5.98 20.57 29.50
CA ARG A 146 -6.54 21.93 29.38
C ARG A 146 -7.47 22.08 28.19
N GLN A 147 -7.22 21.31 27.13
CA GLN A 147 -7.93 21.42 25.85
C GLN A 147 -8.98 20.32 25.68
N GLY A 148 -8.79 19.17 26.32
CA GLY A 148 -9.67 18.02 26.18
C GLY A 148 -9.62 17.42 24.77
N VAL A 149 -10.69 16.72 24.37
CA VAL A 149 -10.72 15.99 23.09
C VAL A 149 -10.83 16.95 21.91
N MET A 150 -9.78 17.02 21.08
CA MET A 150 -9.73 17.84 19.88
C MET A 150 -10.07 17.06 18.61
N THR A 151 -10.24 17.76 17.48
CA THR A 151 -10.38 17.15 16.14
C THR A 151 -9.22 16.21 15.82
N GLN A 152 -7.98 16.61 16.14
CA GLN A 152 -6.78 15.78 15.92
C GLN A 152 -6.81 14.49 16.75
N THR A 153 -7.31 14.55 17.98
CA THR A 153 -7.54 13.36 18.84
C THR A 153 -8.48 12.37 18.17
N ARG A 154 -9.63 12.86 17.65
CA ARG A 154 -10.62 12.02 16.94
C ARG A 154 -10.04 11.35 15.71
N ARG A 155 -9.28 12.14 14.94
CA ARG A 155 -8.58 11.69 13.75
C ARG A 155 -7.56 10.60 14.05
N HIS A 156 -6.70 10.78 15.05
CA HIS A 156 -5.71 9.77 15.41
C HIS A 156 -6.37 8.49 15.94
N ALA A 157 -7.45 8.61 16.72
CA ALA A 157 -8.22 7.45 17.13
C ALA A 157 -8.80 6.70 15.92
N TYR A 158 -9.41 7.40 14.96
CA TYR A 158 -9.93 6.79 13.73
C TYR A 158 -8.83 6.09 12.93
N LEU A 159 -7.68 6.74 12.71
CA LEU A 159 -6.56 6.17 11.98
C LEU A 159 -5.97 4.93 12.68
N ALA A 160 -5.83 4.96 14.01
CA ALA A 160 -5.40 3.81 14.80
C ALA A 160 -6.36 2.62 14.65
N SER A 161 -7.67 2.88 14.69
CA SER A 161 -8.67 1.83 14.46
C SER A 161 -8.60 1.27 13.04
N LEU A 162 -8.37 2.15 12.05
CA LEU A 162 -8.33 1.79 10.63
C LEU A 162 -7.17 0.85 10.29
N VAL A 163 -6.00 1.07 10.90
CA VAL A 163 -4.81 0.22 10.72
C VAL A 163 -4.81 -1.01 11.64
N GLY A 164 -5.89 -1.24 12.38
CA GLY A 164 -6.11 -2.48 13.13
C GLY A 164 -5.62 -2.46 14.59
N ILE A 165 -5.26 -1.30 15.13
CA ILE A 165 -4.90 -1.19 16.55
C ILE A 165 -6.18 -1.29 17.38
N ARG A 166 -6.24 -2.31 18.24
CA ARG A 166 -7.42 -2.61 19.07
C ARG A 166 -7.31 -2.07 20.49
N HIS A 167 -6.11 -1.78 20.96
CA HIS A 167 -5.84 -1.35 22.33
C HIS A 167 -5.30 0.09 22.38
N ILE A 168 -5.98 0.94 23.15
CA ILE A 168 -5.63 2.35 23.31
C ILE A 168 -5.25 2.63 24.77
N ILE A 169 -4.12 3.30 24.96
CA ILE A 169 -3.76 3.93 26.24
C ILE A 169 -4.00 5.43 26.09
N LEU A 170 -4.97 5.96 26.83
CA LEU A 170 -5.32 7.38 26.80
C LEU A 170 -4.51 8.13 27.86
N ALA A 171 -3.44 8.80 27.44
CA ALA A 171 -2.56 9.59 28.27
C ALA A 171 -3.10 11.03 28.41
N ILE A 172 -3.87 11.31 29.46
CA ILE A 172 -4.37 12.66 29.75
C ILE A 172 -3.22 13.43 30.41
N ASN A 173 -2.49 14.18 29.58
CA ASN A 173 -1.24 14.85 29.91
C ASN A 173 -1.47 16.27 30.44
N LYS A 174 -0.42 16.85 31.05
CA LYS A 174 -0.40 18.20 31.63
C LYS A 174 -1.38 18.40 32.78
N MET A 175 -1.64 17.34 33.55
CA MET A 175 -2.48 17.40 34.76
C MET A 175 -1.93 18.40 35.79
N ASP A 176 -0.63 18.67 35.79
CA ASP A 176 0.01 19.69 36.63
C ASP A 176 -0.52 21.11 36.37
N LEU A 177 -0.92 21.42 35.13
CA LEU A 177 -1.45 22.74 34.77
C LEU A 177 -2.93 22.92 35.13
N VAL A 178 -3.63 21.83 35.40
CA VAL A 178 -5.03 21.82 35.88
C VAL A 178 -5.11 21.39 37.34
N ALA A 179 -4.02 21.55 38.10
CA ALA A 179 -3.92 21.24 39.52
C ALA A 179 -4.40 19.81 39.88
N TYR A 180 -4.20 18.85 38.97
CA TYR A 180 -4.57 17.44 39.13
C TYR A 180 -6.06 17.20 39.43
N ASP A 181 -6.94 18.04 38.86
CA ASP A 181 -8.40 17.95 39.04
C ASP A 181 -8.98 16.63 38.50
N ALA A 182 -9.67 15.90 39.38
CA ALA A 182 -10.32 14.63 39.05
C ALA A 182 -11.50 14.80 38.08
N GLN A 183 -12.21 15.93 38.13
CA GLN A 183 -13.35 16.21 37.27
C GLN A 183 -12.90 16.44 35.83
N VAL A 184 -11.81 17.19 35.63
CA VAL A 184 -11.22 17.41 34.29
C VAL A 184 -10.84 16.08 33.64
N PHE A 185 -10.25 15.17 34.41
CA PHE A 185 -9.94 13.81 33.93
C PHE A 185 -11.21 13.03 33.56
N ALA A 186 -12.21 13.03 34.43
CA ALA A 186 -13.46 12.30 34.21
C ALA A 186 -14.23 12.82 32.98
N ASP A 187 -14.32 14.14 32.81
CA ASP A 187 -14.99 14.79 31.68
C ASP A 187 -14.27 14.47 30.35
N THR A 188 -12.93 14.54 30.36
CA THR A 188 -12.11 14.21 29.18
C THR A 188 -12.28 12.74 28.79
N LEU A 189 -12.30 11.83 29.76
CA LEU A 189 -12.52 10.40 29.53
C LEU A 189 -13.92 10.13 28.96
N ALA A 190 -14.96 10.75 29.52
CA ALA A 190 -16.33 10.61 29.02
C ALA A 190 -16.47 11.11 27.57
N ALA A 191 -15.87 12.28 27.27
CA ALA A 191 -15.83 12.83 25.92
C ALA A 191 -15.11 11.90 24.94
N PHE A 192 -13.99 11.30 25.35
CA PHE A 192 -13.23 10.38 24.49
C PHE A 192 -13.99 9.07 24.25
N ASN A 193 -14.64 8.50 25.28
CA ASN A 193 -15.43 7.27 25.12
C ASN A 193 -16.55 7.42 24.10
N THR A 194 -17.16 8.61 24.01
CA THR A 194 -18.18 8.92 22.99
C THR A 194 -17.61 8.86 21.56
N VAL A 195 -16.36 9.31 21.40
CA VAL A 195 -15.64 9.26 20.10
C VAL A 195 -15.21 7.83 19.76
N ALA A 196 -14.86 7.05 20.77
CA ALA A 196 -14.32 5.70 20.61
C ALA A 196 -15.38 4.62 20.35
N GLU A 197 -16.64 4.84 20.74
CA GLU A 197 -17.76 3.90 20.59
C GLU A 197 -17.89 3.30 19.17
N PRO A 198 -17.91 4.09 18.07
CA PRO A 198 -18.01 3.54 16.72
C PRO A 198 -16.71 2.89 16.20
N LEU A 199 -15.58 3.08 16.88
CA LEU A 199 -14.26 2.63 16.41
C LEU A 199 -13.94 1.19 16.82
N GLY A 200 -14.70 0.62 17.74
CA GLY A 200 -14.65 -0.80 18.08
C GLY A 200 -13.33 -1.26 18.71
N PHE A 201 -12.70 -0.42 19.55
CA PHE A 201 -11.54 -0.81 20.35
C PHE A 201 -11.91 -1.86 21.41
N ASP A 202 -10.99 -2.81 21.66
CA ASP A 202 -11.19 -3.87 22.65
C ASP A 202 -10.87 -3.38 24.08
N SER A 203 -9.93 -2.45 24.22
CA SER A 203 -9.62 -1.85 25.52
C SER A 203 -9.16 -0.39 25.41
N ILE A 204 -9.63 0.44 26.33
CA ILE A 204 -9.20 1.83 26.51
C ILE A 204 -8.78 2.03 27.97
N THR A 205 -7.49 2.26 28.21
CA THR A 205 -6.97 2.52 29.56
C THR A 205 -6.56 3.99 29.69
N ALA A 206 -7.30 4.76 30.48
CA ALA A 206 -7.01 6.18 30.69
C ALA A 206 -6.13 6.43 31.91
N ILE A 207 -5.07 7.22 31.73
CA ILE A 207 -4.04 7.49 32.72
C ILE A 207 -3.86 9.01 32.84
N PRO A 208 -4.13 9.63 34.01
CA PRO A 208 -3.81 11.03 34.25
C PRO A 208 -2.31 11.14 34.49
N LEU A 209 -1.58 11.92 33.70
CA LEU A 209 -0.13 12.03 33.83
C LEU A 209 0.40 13.45 33.58
N SER A 210 1.67 13.66 33.95
CA SER A 210 2.44 14.84 33.54
C SER A 210 3.78 14.39 32.96
N ALA A 211 3.91 14.48 31.63
CA ALA A 211 5.14 14.15 30.91
C ALA A 211 6.37 14.92 31.43
N LEU A 212 6.15 16.18 31.85
CA LEU A 212 7.21 17.05 32.35
C LEU A 212 7.63 16.70 33.78
N LYS A 213 6.65 16.50 34.68
CA LYS A 213 6.90 16.29 36.12
C LYS A 213 7.19 14.83 36.47
N GLY A 214 6.75 13.88 35.64
CA GLY A 214 6.96 12.44 35.86
C GLY A 214 5.77 11.73 36.51
N ASP A 215 4.69 12.45 36.81
CA ASP A 215 3.53 11.92 37.50
C ASP A 215 2.85 10.79 36.71
N ASN A 216 2.68 9.62 37.34
CA ASN A 216 2.03 8.42 36.79
C ASN A 216 2.69 7.82 35.53
N ILE A 217 3.95 8.16 35.24
CA ILE A 217 4.71 7.57 34.13
C ILE A 217 5.30 6.22 34.55
N THR A 218 6.31 6.23 35.43
CA THR A 218 6.88 5.00 36.03
C THR A 218 6.31 4.76 37.42
N SER A 219 6.31 5.78 38.29
CA SER A 219 5.77 5.73 39.66
C SER A 219 4.40 6.38 39.81
N ARG A 220 3.59 5.88 40.76
CA ARG A 220 2.31 6.51 41.13
C ARG A 220 2.54 7.90 41.73
N SER A 221 1.74 8.87 41.30
CA SER A 221 1.82 10.25 41.77
C SER A 221 1.05 10.44 43.08
N ALA A 222 1.67 11.14 44.03
CA ALA A 222 1.01 11.58 45.26
C ALA A 222 -0.02 12.69 45.03
N GLN A 223 0.04 13.38 43.88
CA GLN A 223 -0.86 14.47 43.51
C GLN A 223 -2.21 13.98 42.96
N THR A 224 -2.32 12.70 42.63
CA THR A 224 -3.55 12.08 42.11
C THR A 224 -4.06 10.95 43.02
N PRO A 225 -4.31 11.20 44.33
CA PRO A 225 -4.73 10.15 45.26
C PRO A 225 -6.09 9.52 44.89
N TRP A 226 -6.88 10.23 44.09
CA TRP A 226 -8.16 9.77 43.56
C TRP A 226 -8.01 8.74 42.41
N TYR A 227 -6.84 8.66 41.76
CA TYR A 227 -6.59 7.74 40.66
C TYR A 227 -6.02 6.40 41.16
N GLN A 228 -6.77 5.31 40.97
CA GLN A 228 -6.38 3.97 41.41
C GLN A 228 -5.82 3.09 40.27
N GLY A 229 -5.89 3.54 39.02
CA GLY A 229 -5.42 2.79 37.85
C GLY A 229 -3.89 2.62 37.78
N PRO A 230 -3.37 1.95 36.74
CA PRO A 230 -1.94 1.70 36.56
C PRO A 230 -1.17 2.97 36.18
N THR A 231 0.15 2.94 36.35
CA THR A 231 1.05 3.92 35.70
C THR A 231 1.19 3.57 34.22
N LEU A 232 1.67 4.50 33.40
CA LEU A 232 1.89 4.27 31.98
C LEU A 232 2.83 3.07 31.73
N MET A 233 3.95 3.01 32.46
CA MET A 233 4.91 1.91 32.31
C MET A 233 4.30 0.57 32.73
N ALA A 234 3.60 0.53 33.87
CA ALA A 234 2.96 -0.71 34.33
C ALA A 234 1.90 -1.20 33.32
N CYS A 235 1.16 -0.28 32.69
CA CYS A 235 0.21 -0.63 31.63
C CYS A 235 0.93 -1.21 30.40
N LEU A 236 2.00 -0.57 29.92
CA LEU A 236 2.80 -1.07 28.79
C LEU A 236 3.46 -2.43 29.07
N GLU A 237 3.88 -2.69 30.31
CA GLU A 237 4.45 -3.98 30.70
C GLU A 237 3.40 -5.11 30.78
N THR A 238 2.15 -4.78 31.08
CA THR A 238 1.08 -5.78 31.35
C THR A 238 0.08 -5.95 30.22
N ILE A 239 0.04 -5.04 29.25
CA ILE A 239 -0.92 -5.08 28.15
C ILE A 239 -0.65 -6.28 27.23
N GLU A 240 -1.58 -7.24 27.21
CA GLU A 240 -1.55 -8.36 26.28
C GLU A 240 -2.17 -7.94 24.95
N ALA A 241 -1.43 -7.16 24.17
CA ALA A 241 -1.77 -6.85 22.78
C ALA A 241 -1.24 -7.97 21.89
N HIS A 242 -1.87 -9.15 21.96
CA HIS A 242 -1.65 -10.18 20.95
C HIS A 242 -2.62 -9.93 19.80
N PRO A 243 -2.17 -9.95 18.54
CA PRO A 243 -3.10 -9.97 17.42
C PRO A 243 -4.11 -11.11 17.64
N PRO A 244 -5.37 -10.94 17.22
CA PRO A 244 -6.37 -11.99 17.38
C PRO A 244 -5.79 -13.30 16.85
N ALA A 245 -5.98 -14.40 17.58
CA ALA A 245 -5.41 -15.69 17.20
C ALA A 245 -5.89 -16.06 15.79
N GLU A 246 -5.04 -15.79 14.80
CA GLU A 246 -5.28 -16.12 13.41
C GLU A 246 -5.28 -17.65 13.33
N SER A 247 -6.48 -18.22 13.36
CA SER A 247 -6.68 -19.67 13.54
C SER A 247 -6.15 -20.50 12.37
N LYS A 248 -6.08 -19.91 11.17
CA LYS A 248 -5.63 -20.60 9.96
C LYS A 248 -4.11 -20.48 9.85
N ALA A 249 -3.45 -21.58 9.52
CA ALA A 249 -2.03 -21.53 9.22
C ALA A 249 -1.80 -20.82 7.88
N VAL A 250 -1.01 -19.75 7.89
CA VAL A 250 -0.64 -18.99 6.70
C VAL A 250 0.88 -18.97 6.59
N PHE A 251 1.42 -19.67 5.59
CA PHE A 251 2.85 -19.71 5.31
C PHE A 251 3.14 -19.15 3.92
N PRO A 252 3.49 -17.85 3.81
CA PRO A 252 3.89 -17.24 2.56
C PRO A 252 5.27 -17.72 2.11
N VAL A 253 5.37 -18.39 0.97
CA VAL A 253 6.65 -18.84 0.41
C VAL A 253 7.44 -17.62 -0.06
N GLN A 254 8.59 -17.38 0.58
CA GLN A 254 9.52 -16.30 0.23
C GLN A 254 10.60 -16.80 -0.73
N TRP A 255 11.00 -18.06 -0.59
CA TRP A 255 12.10 -18.65 -1.34
C TRP A 255 11.97 -20.17 -1.49
N VAL A 256 12.43 -20.71 -2.62
CA VAL A 256 12.54 -22.17 -2.81
C VAL A 256 14.01 -22.56 -2.67
N ASN A 257 14.34 -23.22 -1.57
CA ASN A 257 15.69 -23.64 -1.25
C ASN A 257 16.01 -24.99 -1.91
N ARG A 258 17.03 -24.99 -2.80
CA ARG A 258 17.58 -26.18 -3.47
C ARG A 258 19.11 -26.09 -3.52
N PRO A 259 19.80 -26.39 -2.41
CA PRO A 259 21.27 -26.35 -2.36
C PRO A 259 21.92 -27.51 -3.13
N ASN A 260 21.18 -28.62 -3.33
CA ASN A 260 21.59 -29.79 -4.10
C ASN A 260 20.36 -30.53 -4.63
N ALA A 261 20.56 -31.58 -5.43
CA ALA A 261 19.49 -32.33 -6.06
C ALA A 261 18.61 -33.14 -5.06
N SER A 262 19.10 -33.41 -3.85
CA SER A 262 18.39 -34.20 -2.85
C SER A 262 17.60 -33.37 -1.83
N PHE A 263 17.78 -32.05 -1.82
CA PHE A 263 17.07 -31.16 -0.89
C PHE A 263 16.22 -30.15 -1.65
N ARG A 264 14.93 -30.13 -1.33
CA ARG A 264 14.00 -29.08 -1.73
C ARG A 264 13.19 -28.66 -0.51
N GLY A 265 13.27 -27.39 -0.15
CA GLY A 265 12.48 -26.82 0.94
C GLY A 265 11.90 -25.46 0.56
N PHE A 266 10.79 -25.09 1.18
CA PHE A 266 10.14 -23.80 1.00
C PHE A 266 10.41 -22.94 2.21
N SER A 267 11.17 -21.86 2.03
CA SER A 267 11.54 -20.94 3.10
C SER A 267 10.57 -19.77 3.17
N GLY A 268 10.24 -19.37 4.39
CA GLY A 268 9.34 -18.27 4.68
C GLY A 268 9.20 -18.06 6.18
N THR A 269 8.48 -17.02 6.56
CA THR A 269 8.07 -16.80 7.95
C THR A 269 6.64 -17.28 8.11
N LEU A 270 6.35 -18.13 9.11
CA LEU A 270 4.98 -18.51 9.41
C LEU A 270 4.24 -17.27 9.91
N ALA A 271 3.25 -16.80 9.14
CA ALA A 271 2.56 -15.55 9.45
C ALA A 271 1.51 -15.76 10.55
N SER A 272 0.82 -16.89 10.52
CA SER A 272 -0.21 -17.25 11.48
C SER A 272 -0.45 -18.75 11.56
N GLY A 273 -1.22 -19.16 12.58
CA GLY A 273 -1.49 -20.55 12.92
C GLY A 273 -0.25 -21.32 13.38
N GLN A 274 -0.38 -22.64 13.45
CA GLN A 274 0.70 -23.55 13.84
C GLN A 274 0.86 -24.64 12.79
N LEU A 275 2.11 -24.97 12.46
CA LEU A 275 2.46 -26.10 11.60
C LEU A 275 3.34 -27.07 12.38
N THR A 276 3.00 -28.36 12.33
CA THR A 276 3.81 -29.42 12.93
C THR A 276 4.28 -30.40 11.87
N VAL A 277 5.38 -31.10 12.16
CA VAL A 277 5.81 -32.22 11.34
C VAL A 277 4.67 -33.26 11.25
N GLY A 278 4.39 -33.71 10.03
CA GLY A 278 3.26 -34.58 9.70
C GLY A 278 1.97 -33.84 9.32
N SER A 279 1.88 -32.53 9.54
CA SER A 279 0.73 -31.73 9.09
C SER A 279 0.59 -31.81 7.56
N GLU A 280 -0.64 -31.99 7.09
CA GLU A 280 -0.94 -31.91 5.67
C GLU A 280 -1.15 -30.45 5.26
N VAL A 281 -0.31 -29.97 4.36
CA VAL A 281 -0.34 -28.62 3.81
C VAL A 281 -0.81 -28.63 2.37
N ARG A 282 -1.38 -27.52 1.95
CA ARG A 282 -1.92 -27.29 0.62
C ARG A 282 -1.32 -26.01 0.04
N VAL A 283 -0.87 -26.08 -1.20
CA VAL A 283 -0.55 -24.89 -2.00
C VAL A 283 -1.87 -24.29 -2.44
N THR A 284 -2.21 -23.09 -1.97
CA THR A 284 -3.56 -22.53 -2.14
C THR A 284 -3.94 -22.34 -3.61
N ALA A 285 -3.01 -21.87 -4.44
CA ALA A 285 -3.27 -21.58 -5.85
C ALA A 285 -3.48 -22.85 -6.71
N SER A 286 -2.62 -23.86 -6.56
CA SER A 286 -2.69 -25.10 -7.34
C SER A 286 -3.59 -26.17 -6.73
N GLY A 287 -3.90 -26.04 -5.44
CA GLY A 287 -4.68 -27.00 -4.67
C GLY A 287 -3.94 -28.30 -4.34
N GLN A 288 -2.69 -28.46 -4.76
CA GLN A 288 -1.86 -29.63 -4.46
C GLN A 288 -1.59 -29.75 -2.96
N THR A 289 -1.63 -30.98 -2.44
CA THR A 289 -1.37 -31.26 -1.03
C THR A 289 -0.12 -32.12 -0.84
N ALA A 290 0.53 -31.94 0.31
CA ALA A 290 1.68 -32.71 0.73
C ALA A 290 1.78 -32.69 2.26
N LYS A 291 2.55 -33.61 2.84
CA LYS A 291 2.81 -33.62 4.28
C LYS A 291 4.12 -32.95 4.59
N VAL A 292 4.17 -32.19 5.68
CA VAL A 292 5.42 -31.63 6.21
C VAL A 292 6.27 -32.77 6.74
N SER A 293 7.41 -33.05 6.11
CA SER A 293 8.33 -34.09 6.55
C SER A 293 9.32 -33.55 7.57
N ARG A 294 9.78 -32.31 7.41
CA ARG A 294 10.71 -31.63 8.33
C ARG A 294 10.45 -30.13 8.33
N ILE A 295 10.67 -29.49 9.48
CA ILE A 295 10.72 -28.04 9.64
C ILE A 295 12.16 -27.69 10.01
N VAL A 296 12.88 -26.98 9.13
CA VAL A 296 14.30 -26.70 9.30
C VAL A 296 14.52 -25.23 9.63
N THR A 297 15.38 -24.93 10.60
CA THR A 297 15.82 -23.57 10.93
C THR A 297 17.35 -23.49 10.96
N ALA A 298 17.90 -22.28 11.14
CA ALA A 298 19.33 -22.10 11.32
C ALA A 298 19.91 -22.85 12.54
N ASN A 299 19.09 -23.06 13.58
CA ASN A 299 19.50 -23.71 14.83
C ASN A 299 19.20 -25.23 14.84
N GLY A 300 18.73 -25.79 13.74
CA GLY A 300 18.33 -27.18 13.61
C GLY A 300 16.85 -27.36 13.28
N ASP A 301 16.40 -28.61 13.33
CA ASP A 301 15.03 -28.98 13.00
C ASP A 301 14.09 -28.73 14.19
N LEU A 302 12.83 -28.38 13.88
CA LEU A 302 11.75 -28.18 14.85
C LEU A 302 10.63 -29.21 14.63
N ASP A 303 9.98 -29.63 15.70
CA ASP A 303 8.77 -30.46 15.64
C ASP A 303 7.52 -29.64 15.30
N SER A 304 7.49 -28.37 15.71
CA SER A 304 6.41 -27.42 15.49
C SER A 304 6.96 -26.01 15.26
N ALA A 305 6.30 -25.26 14.37
CA ALA A 305 6.55 -23.85 14.12
C ALA A 305 5.34 -23.00 14.53
N ASN A 306 5.62 -21.85 15.11
CA ASN A 306 4.65 -20.86 15.58
C ASN A 306 4.74 -19.57 14.72
N PRO A 307 3.74 -18.66 14.82
CA PRO A 307 3.78 -17.40 14.11
C PRO A 307 5.06 -16.61 14.43
N GLY A 308 5.70 -16.05 13.41
CA GLY A 308 6.97 -15.31 13.51
C GLY A 308 8.22 -16.17 13.25
N ASP A 309 8.12 -17.51 13.30
CA ASP A 309 9.26 -18.38 13.05
C ASP A 309 9.68 -18.34 11.58
N ALA A 310 10.95 -18.03 11.33
CA ALA A 310 11.58 -18.13 10.01
C ALA A 310 12.04 -19.58 9.79
N ILE A 311 11.33 -20.31 8.93
CA ILE A 311 11.48 -21.76 8.75
C ILE A 311 11.63 -22.14 7.28
N THR A 312 12.20 -23.31 7.04
CA THR A 312 12.15 -24.01 5.76
C THR A 312 11.33 -25.29 5.92
N LEU A 313 10.19 -25.34 5.23
CA LEU A 313 9.34 -26.52 5.18
C LEU A 313 9.87 -27.50 4.12
N VAL A 314 10.20 -28.71 4.55
CA VAL A 314 10.47 -29.84 3.65
C VAL A 314 9.20 -30.69 3.59
N LEU A 315 8.79 -31.05 2.38
CA LEU A 315 7.56 -31.81 2.14
C LEU A 315 7.89 -33.27 1.79
N ASP A 316 6.92 -34.17 1.97
CA ASP A 316 7.05 -35.61 1.69
C ASP A 316 7.11 -35.94 0.18
N ARG A 317 6.67 -35.00 -0.66
CA ARG A 317 6.65 -35.13 -2.12
C ARG A 317 6.89 -33.77 -2.77
N GLU A 318 7.26 -33.80 -4.05
CA GLU A 318 7.37 -32.57 -4.83
C GLU A 318 5.98 -32.00 -5.13
N VAL A 319 5.79 -30.73 -4.76
CA VAL A 319 4.63 -29.92 -5.16
C VAL A 319 5.11 -28.77 -6.02
N ASP A 320 4.26 -28.29 -6.91
CA ASP A 320 4.50 -27.08 -7.68
C ASP A 320 4.14 -25.86 -6.83
N ALA A 321 5.18 -25.25 -6.26
CA ALA A 321 5.11 -24.06 -5.43
C ALA A 321 6.38 -23.24 -5.63
N SER A 322 6.21 -21.93 -5.58
CA SER A 322 7.18 -20.91 -5.93
C SER A 322 7.05 -19.69 -5.01
N ARG A 323 7.93 -18.70 -5.20
CA ARG A 323 7.85 -17.45 -4.43
C ARG A 323 6.52 -16.75 -4.69
N GLY A 324 5.83 -16.37 -3.61
CA GLY A 324 4.53 -15.73 -3.65
C GLY A 324 3.37 -16.69 -3.43
N ASP A 325 3.57 -18.01 -3.57
CA ASP A 325 2.55 -18.98 -3.20
C ASP A 325 2.32 -18.99 -1.68
N ILE A 326 1.08 -19.22 -1.27
CA ILE A 326 0.71 -19.35 0.14
C ILE A 326 0.38 -20.81 0.43
N LEU A 327 1.13 -21.40 1.36
CA LEU A 327 0.84 -22.71 1.93
C LEU A 327 -0.08 -22.51 3.14
N ALA A 328 -1.10 -23.35 3.23
CA ALA A 328 -2.00 -23.43 4.38
C ALA A 328 -2.20 -24.89 4.79
N ARG A 329 -2.85 -25.15 5.93
CA ARG A 329 -3.26 -26.52 6.24
C ARG A 329 -4.35 -26.98 5.27
N ALA A 330 -4.31 -28.25 4.85
CA ALA A 330 -5.25 -28.79 3.88
C ALA A 330 -6.70 -28.86 4.40
N ASP A 331 -6.88 -29.00 5.73
CA ASP A 331 -8.18 -29.02 6.42
C ASP A 331 -8.78 -27.61 6.64
N GLN A 332 -7.98 -26.56 6.41
CA GLN A 332 -8.38 -25.16 6.58
C GLN A 332 -7.97 -24.33 5.35
N PRO A 333 -8.60 -24.59 4.17
CA PRO A 333 -8.22 -23.90 2.95
C PRO A 333 -8.49 -22.40 3.03
N LEU A 334 -7.59 -21.62 2.42
CA LEU A 334 -7.72 -20.17 2.28
C LEU A 334 -8.53 -19.81 1.03
N GLU A 335 -9.19 -18.66 1.06
CA GLU A 335 -9.95 -18.16 -0.08
C GLU A 335 -9.05 -17.44 -1.08
N MET A 336 -9.44 -17.48 -2.36
CA MET A 336 -8.84 -16.65 -3.40
C MET A 336 -9.91 -15.74 -4.00
N THR A 337 -9.50 -14.54 -4.37
CA THR A 337 -10.35 -13.61 -5.11
C THR A 337 -9.55 -12.80 -6.11
N ASP A 338 -10.19 -12.41 -7.19
CA ASP A 338 -9.73 -11.39 -8.13
C ASP A 338 -10.46 -10.05 -7.95
N GLN A 339 -11.43 -9.96 -7.03
CA GLN A 339 -12.18 -8.74 -6.73
C GLN A 339 -12.53 -8.61 -5.25
N PHE A 340 -12.28 -7.44 -4.69
CA PHE A 340 -12.61 -7.15 -3.30
C PHE A 340 -12.85 -5.65 -3.07
N GLU A 341 -13.56 -5.35 -1.99
CA GLU A 341 -13.65 -3.99 -1.44
C GLU A 341 -12.55 -3.80 -0.41
N ALA A 342 -11.87 -2.66 -0.47
CA ALA A 342 -10.89 -2.27 0.53
C ALA A 342 -11.07 -0.81 0.92
N THR A 343 -10.65 -0.48 2.15
CA THR A 343 -10.31 0.90 2.49
C THR A 343 -8.89 1.18 2.02
N LEU A 344 -8.71 2.22 1.23
CA LEU A 344 -7.44 2.68 0.71
C LEU A 344 -7.05 3.97 1.40
N VAL A 345 -5.78 4.11 1.74
CA VAL A 345 -5.16 5.39 2.03
C VAL A 345 -4.22 5.73 0.90
N TRP A 346 -4.48 6.85 0.23
CA TRP A 346 -3.63 7.34 -0.84
C TRP A 346 -2.44 8.12 -0.28
N MET A 347 -1.23 7.76 -0.71
CA MET A 347 0.03 8.22 -0.11
C MET A 347 0.91 9.01 -1.08
N HIS A 348 0.46 9.21 -2.32
CA HIS A 348 1.22 9.83 -3.39
C HIS A 348 0.60 11.14 -3.87
N ASP A 349 1.43 12.06 -4.36
CA ASP A 349 1.00 13.37 -4.84
C ASP A 349 0.19 13.28 -6.15
N GLU A 350 0.59 12.37 -7.05
CA GLU A 350 -0.20 12.09 -8.25
C GLU A 350 -1.56 11.47 -7.88
N PRO A 351 -2.67 11.97 -8.43
CA PRO A 351 -3.99 11.46 -8.08
C PRO A 351 -4.21 9.98 -8.47
N GLY A 352 -4.89 9.25 -7.58
CA GLY A 352 -5.37 7.90 -7.83
C GLY A 352 -6.64 7.93 -8.68
N LEU A 353 -6.61 7.31 -9.86
CA LEU A 353 -7.70 7.36 -10.85
C LEU A 353 -8.37 5.99 -11.03
N ILE A 354 -9.69 6.00 -11.25
CA ILE A 354 -10.47 4.81 -11.64
C ILE A 354 -9.96 4.30 -13.00
N GLY A 355 -9.86 2.98 -13.14
CA GLY A 355 -9.42 2.30 -14.35
C GLY A 355 -7.91 2.27 -14.54
N ARG A 356 -7.14 3.09 -13.81
CA ARG A 356 -5.68 3.10 -13.90
C ARG A 356 -5.12 1.82 -13.29
N ALA A 357 -4.16 1.22 -13.99
CA ALA A 357 -3.48 0.02 -13.54
C ALA A 357 -2.30 0.35 -12.61
N TYR A 358 -2.20 -0.43 -11.53
CA TYR A 358 -1.13 -0.44 -10.54
C TYR A 358 -0.68 -1.89 -10.31
N GLU A 359 0.41 -2.09 -9.60
CA GLU A 359 0.72 -3.40 -9.01
C GLU A 359 0.19 -3.46 -7.58
N ILE A 360 -0.40 -4.58 -7.20
CA ILE A 360 -0.71 -4.88 -5.81
C ILE A 360 0.36 -5.82 -5.26
N LYS A 361 0.79 -5.56 -4.03
CA LYS A 361 1.53 -6.51 -3.21
C LYS A 361 0.70 -6.89 -1.99
N LEU A 362 0.24 -8.14 -1.95
CA LEU A 362 -0.54 -8.71 -0.85
C LEU A 362 0.27 -9.87 -0.24
N ALA A 363 0.73 -9.72 0.99
CA ALA A 363 1.79 -10.56 1.57
C ALA A 363 3.01 -10.64 0.62
N ASN A 364 3.26 -11.82 0.04
CA ASN A 364 4.32 -12.06 -0.96
C ASN A 364 3.79 -12.20 -2.40
N GLN A 365 2.49 -12.04 -2.60
CA GLN A 365 1.83 -12.16 -3.90
C GLN A 365 1.85 -10.83 -4.64
N TRP A 366 2.04 -10.91 -5.96
CA TRP A 366 1.97 -9.77 -6.87
C TRP A 366 0.94 -10.02 -7.96
N ALA A 367 0.15 -9.00 -8.28
CA ALA A 367 -0.75 -8.97 -9.43
C ALA A 367 -0.91 -7.54 -9.96
N SER A 368 -1.39 -7.39 -11.19
CA SER A 368 -1.87 -6.09 -11.65
C SER A 368 -3.25 -5.84 -11.05
N VAL A 369 -3.52 -4.61 -10.64
CA VAL A 369 -4.79 -4.19 -10.05
C VAL A 369 -5.25 -2.88 -10.67
N SER A 370 -6.57 -2.69 -10.73
CA SER A 370 -7.18 -1.41 -11.08
C SER A 370 -8.28 -1.05 -10.09
N LEU A 371 -8.43 0.25 -9.84
CA LEU A 371 -9.57 0.79 -9.09
C LEU A 371 -10.79 0.77 -9.99
N THR A 372 -11.82 -0.02 -9.68
CA THR A 372 -13.02 -0.13 -10.51
C THR A 372 -14.11 0.84 -10.11
N THR A 373 -14.20 1.16 -8.81
CA THR A 373 -15.21 2.07 -8.27
C THR A 373 -14.67 2.70 -7.01
N LEU A 374 -14.80 4.02 -6.88
CA LEU A 374 -14.65 4.73 -5.61
C LEU A 374 -16.05 4.91 -5.02
N LYS A 375 -16.32 4.28 -3.87
CA LYS A 375 -17.64 4.36 -3.23
C LYS A 375 -17.83 5.69 -2.53
N HIS A 376 -16.89 6.03 -1.67
CA HIS A 376 -16.84 7.30 -0.96
C HIS A 376 -15.45 7.51 -0.38
N ARG A 377 -15.08 8.77 -0.22
CA ARG A 377 -14.00 9.24 0.66
C ARG A 377 -14.56 9.41 2.07
N VAL A 378 -13.75 9.14 3.08
CA VAL A 378 -14.07 9.41 4.47
C VAL A 378 -13.34 10.69 4.88
N ASP A 379 -14.09 11.67 5.36
CA ASP A 379 -13.50 12.81 6.07
C ASP A 379 -12.98 12.31 7.42
N VAL A 380 -11.67 12.39 7.64
CA VAL A 380 -11.00 11.87 8.83
C VAL A 380 -11.41 12.63 10.11
N ASN A 381 -11.85 13.87 9.98
CA ASN A 381 -12.22 14.75 11.09
C ASN A 381 -13.67 14.54 11.53
N THR A 382 -14.57 14.33 10.57
CA THR A 382 -16.02 14.18 10.84
C THR A 382 -16.54 12.75 10.69
N GLN A 383 -15.77 11.86 10.08
CA GLN A 383 -16.17 10.52 9.64
C GLN A 383 -17.30 10.52 8.59
N ALA A 384 -17.58 11.68 7.99
CA ALA A 384 -18.59 11.79 6.93
C ALA A 384 -18.14 11.10 5.65
N HIS A 385 -19.10 10.50 4.94
CA HIS A 385 -18.87 9.88 3.63
C HIS A 385 -19.12 10.89 2.51
N GLU A 386 -18.09 11.15 1.70
CA GLU A 386 -18.11 12.09 0.59
C GLU A 386 -17.99 11.36 -0.75
N SER A 387 -18.66 11.84 -1.80
CA SER A 387 -18.47 11.31 -3.14
C SER A 387 -17.13 11.78 -3.72
N CYS A 388 -16.36 10.89 -4.35
CA CYS A 388 -15.09 11.21 -4.98
C CYS A 388 -14.94 10.50 -6.34
N ARG A 389 -14.19 11.14 -7.25
CA ARG A 389 -13.86 10.58 -8.58
C ARG A 389 -12.38 10.28 -8.77
N GLN A 390 -11.55 10.79 -7.86
CA GLN A 390 -10.12 10.60 -7.79
C GLN A 390 -9.69 10.61 -6.31
N LEU A 391 -8.50 10.08 -6.03
CA LEU A 391 -7.89 10.09 -4.71
C LEU A 391 -6.70 11.07 -4.71
N GLN A 392 -6.64 11.96 -3.74
CA GLN A 392 -5.53 12.90 -3.52
C GLN A 392 -4.66 12.44 -2.37
N LEU A 393 -3.47 13.04 -2.20
CA LEU A 393 -2.59 12.74 -1.08
C LEU A 393 -3.35 12.80 0.25
N ASN A 394 -3.17 11.76 1.08
CA ASN A 394 -3.81 11.56 2.38
C ASN A 394 -5.31 11.27 2.35
N ASP A 395 -5.94 11.15 1.17
CA ASP A 395 -7.33 10.71 1.09
C ASP A 395 -7.49 9.27 1.60
N ILE A 396 -8.54 9.05 2.39
CA ILE A 396 -8.96 7.72 2.83
C ILE A 396 -10.29 7.41 2.14
N ALA A 397 -10.35 6.34 1.36
CA ALA A 397 -11.54 6.04 0.58
C ALA A 397 -11.84 4.54 0.54
N VAL A 398 -13.12 4.22 0.44
CA VAL A 398 -13.59 2.85 0.22
C VAL A 398 -13.70 2.64 -1.28
N ALA A 399 -12.98 1.64 -1.80
CA ALA A 399 -12.89 1.35 -3.22
C ALA A 399 -13.06 -0.14 -3.52
N ASN A 400 -13.57 -0.43 -4.71
CA ASN A 400 -13.57 -1.76 -5.29
C ASN A 400 -12.32 -1.94 -6.17
N LEU A 401 -11.61 -3.04 -5.98
CA LEU A 401 -10.41 -3.37 -6.73
C LEU A 401 -10.65 -4.61 -7.58
N ALA A 402 -10.10 -4.62 -8.79
CA ALA A 402 -10.09 -5.79 -9.67
C ALA A 402 -8.65 -6.16 -10.05
N LEU A 403 -8.32 -7.43 -9.89
CA LEU A 403 -6.99 -8.02 -10.08
C LEU A 403 -6.92 -8.74 -11.43
N SER A 404 -5.73 -8.80 -12.02
CA SER A 404 -5.49 -9.56 -13.25
C SER A 404 -5.48 -11.08 -13.06
N LYS A 405 -5.23 -11.54 -11.83
CA LYS A 405 -5.30 -12.94 -11.43
C LYS A 405 -5.81 -13.05 -9.98
N PRO A 406 -6.47 -14.15 -9.60
CA PRO A 406 -6.87 -14.36 -8.21
C PRO A 406 -5.67 -14.40 -7.26
N LEU A 407 -5.79 -13.74 -6.11
CA LEU A 407 -4.84 -13.78 -5.01
C LEU A 407 -5.48 -14.41 -3.77
N VAL A 408 -4.68 -15.10 -2.98
CA VAL A 408 -5.05 -15.58 -1.65
C VAL A 408 -5.22 -14.39 -0.73
N PHE A 409 -6.37 -14.29 -0.06
CA PHE A 409 -6.72 -13.14 0.77
C PHE A 409 -7.53 -13.57 1.98
N ASP A 410 -7.62 -12.68 2.97
CA ASP A 410 -8.64 -12.71 4.01
C ASP A 410 -9.05 -11.25 4.31
N THR A 411 -10.07 -11.04 5.14
CA THR A 411 -10.40 -9.67 5.58
C THR A 411 -9.33 -9.17 6.55
N TYR A 412 -9.04 -7.85 6.55
CA TYR A 412 -8.03 -7.28 7.43
C TYR A 412 -8.35 -7.48 8.92
N ALA A 413 -9.63 -7.54 9.27
CA ALA A 413 -10.07 -7.86 10.63
C ALA A 413 -9.77 -9.32 11.05
N GLN A 414 -9.58 -10.23 10.10
CA GLN A 414 -9.33 -11.66 10.35
C GLN A 414 -7.87 -12.04 10.14
N SER A 415 -7.17 -11.43 9.19
CA SER A 415 -5.73 -11.60 9.00
C SER A 415 -5.09 -10.31 8.53
N HIS A 416 -4.14 -9.80 9.30
CA HIS A 416 -3.40 -8.59 8.91
C HIS A 416 -2.50 -8.90 7.71
N THR A 417 -1.93 -10.11 7.65
CA THR A 417 -1.03 -10.54 6.57
C THR A 417 -1.77 -10.71 5.23
N LEU A 418 -2.96 -11.30 5.24
CA LEU A 418 -3.74 -11.57 4.03
C LEU A 418 -4.83 -10.54 3.73
N GLY A 419 -5.03 -9.57 4.62
CA GLY A 419 -5.95 -8.45 4.42
C GLY A 419 -5.27 -7.10 4.19
N GLY A 420 -3.97 -6.96 4.48
CA GLY A 420 -3.21 -5.74 4.30
C GLY A 420 -2.38 -5.78 3.02
N PHE A 421 -2.46 -4.74 2.18
CA PHE A 421 -1.70 -4.66 0.94
C PHE A 421 -1.18 -3.24 0.66
N ILE A 422 -0.25 -3.15 -0.28
CA ILE A 422 0.17 -1.89 -0.87
C ILE A 422 -0.10 -1.88 -2.37
N LEU A 423 -0.35 -0.69 -2.90
CA LEU A 423 -0.36 -0.41 -4.33
C LEU A 423 0.95 0.26 -4.72
N VAL A 424 1.55 -0.24 -5.79
CA VAL A 424 2.83 0.24 -6.32
C VAL A 424 2.62 0.72 -7.75
N ASP A 425 3.21 1.86 -8.07
CA ASP A 425 3.21 2.39 -9.42
C ASP A 425 4.09 1.53 -10.34
N LYS A 426 3.59 1.16 -11.52
CA LYS A 426 4.33 0.34 -12.49
C LYS A 426 5.56 1.04 -13.08
N TYR A 427 5.59 2.37 -13.10
CA TYR A 427 6.63 3.15 -13.77
C TYR A 427 7.60 3.76 -12.78
N SER A 428 7.10 4.42 -11.74
CA SER A 428 7.97 5.03 -10.74
C SER A 428 8.44 4.04 -9.67
N HIS A 429 7.80 2.86 -9.59
CA HIS A 429 7.98 1.89 -8.49
C HIS A 429 7.70 2.48 -7.10
N ALA A 430 7.05 3.64 -7.03
CA ALA A 430 6.66 4.26 -5.79
C ALA A 430 5.48 3.52 -5.18
N THR A 431 5.46 3.39 -3.85
CA THR A 431 4.26 2.93 -3.14
C THR A 431 3.25 4.06 -3.13
N VAL A 432 2.12 3.88 -3.81
CA VAL A 432 1.12 4.94 -4.01
C VAL A 432 -0.05 4.87 -3.04
N ALA A 433 -0.36 3.68 -2.50
CA ALA A 433 -1.41 3.52 -1.50
C ALA A 433 -1.15 2.33 -0.58
N ALA A 434 -1.70 2.41 0.63
CA ALA A 434 -1.86 1.28 1.53
C ALA A 434 -3.35 0.91 1.57
N GLY A 435 -3.67 -0.37 1.72
CA GLY A 435 -5.04 -0.84 1.67
C GLY A 435 -5.35 -1.96 2.65
N MET A 436 -6.58 -1.95 3.17
CA MET A 436 -7.11 -2.94 4.10
C MET A 436 -8.37 -3.54 3.50
N ILE A 437 -8.34 -4.85 3.21
CA ILE A 437 -9.44 -5.60 2.61
C ILE A 437 -10.60 -5.68 3.60
N ARG A 438 -11.79 -5.26 3.17
CA ARG A 438 -13.01 -5.28 3.99
C ARG A 438 -13.81 -6.55 3.76
N HIS A 439 -14.07 -6.88 2.50
CA HIS A 439 -14.82 -8.09 2.13
C HIS A 439 -14.66 -8.43 0.65
N ASN A 440 -14.94 -9.69 0.33
CA ASN A 440 -14.92 -10.21 -1.03
C ASN A 440 -16.12 -9.69 -1.85
N LEU A 441 -15.86 -9.22 -3.07
CA LEU A 441 -16.90 -8.86 -4.02
C LEU A 441 -17.28 -10.09 -4.84
N ARG A 442 -17.98 -11.04 -4.22
CA ARG A 442 -18.48 -12.29 -4.87
C ARG A 442 -19.59 -12.07 -5.91
N ARG A 443 -19.62 -10.95 -6.64
CA ARG A 443 -20.63 -10.71 -7.69
C ARG A 443 -20.38 -11.50 -8.99
N ALA A 444 -19.17 -12.04 -9.21
CA ALA A 444 -18.81 -12.65 -10.48
C ALA A 444 -18.80 -14.20 -10.53
N GLN A 445 -19.38 -14.92 -9.55
CA GLN A 445 -19.55 -16.38 -9.73
C GLN A 445 -20.54 -16.74 -10.86
N ASN A 446 -21.39 -15.80 -11.29
CA ASN A 446 -22.34 -16.05 -12.38
C ASN A 446 -21.80 -15.70 -13.78
N VAL A 447 -20.56 -15.21 -13.90
CA VAL A 447 -19.92 -14.96 -15.20
C VAL A 447 -18.79 -15.96 -15.37
N HIS A 448 -19.16 -17.23 -15.50
CA HIS A 448 -18.22 -18.18 -16.08
C HIS A 448 -17.93 -17.74 -17.51
N ARG A 449 -16.65 -17.71 -17.89
CA ARG A 449 -16.26 -17.61 -19.28
C ARG A 449 -16.84 -18.83 -19.97
N GLN A 450 -18.00 -18.69 -20.60
CA GLN A 450 -18.66 -19.78 -21.27
C GLN A 450 -17.70 -20.27 -22.35
N ALA A 451 -17.29 -21.54 -22.25
CA ALA A 451 -16.50 -22.15 -23.31
C ALA A 451 -17.40 -22.22 -24.55
N LEU A 452 -17.27 -21.22 -25.42
CA LEU A 452 -18.01 -21.17 -26.67
C LEU A 452 -17.46 -22.25 -27.60
N SER A 453 -18.35 -23.00 -28.25
CA SER A 453 -17.96 -24.04 -29.22
C SER A 453 -17.19 -23.48 -30.42
N VAL A 454 -17.30 -22.18 -30.68
CA VAL A 454 -16.54 -21.47 -31.72
C VAL A 454 -15.49 -20.59 -31.05
N THR A 455 -14.23 -20.95 -31.26
CA THR A 455 -13.09 -20.25 -30.66
C THR A 455 -12.55 -19.16 -31.59
N ARG A 456 -11.68 -18.27 -31.07
CA ARG A 456 -10.96 -17.29 -31.89
C ARG A 456 -10.19 -17.97 -33.05
N PRO A 457 -9.41 -19.04 -32.83
CA PRO A 457 -8.77 -19.78 -33.93
C PRO A 457 -9.73 -20.25 -35.03
N ASP A 458 -10.96 -20.65 -34.70
CA ASP A 458 -11.95 -21.06 -35.71
C ASP A 458 -12.41 -19.88 -36.56
N ARG A 459 -12.63 -18.71 -35.93
CA ARG A 459 -12.98 -17.47 -36.63
C ARG A 459 -11.84 -16.99 -37.52
N GLU A 460 -10.61 -17.04 -37.02
CA GLU A 460 -9.40 -16.66 -37.78
C GLU A 460 -9.17 -17.59 -38.98
N ARG A 461 -9.45 -18.90 -38.83
CA ARG A 461 -9.40 -19.87 -39.94
C ARG A 461 -10.41 -19.51 -41.03
N LEU A 462 -11.63 -19.14 -40.65
CA LEU A 462 -12.67 -18.72 -41.60
C LEU A 462 -12.34 -17.38 -42.27
N ASN A 463 -11.70 -16.46 -41.55
CA ASN A 463 -11.33 -15.15 -42.08
C ASN A 463 -10.08 -15.20 -42.98
N GLY A 464 -9.26 -16.26 -42.89
CA GLY A 464 -7.99 -16.35 -43.61
C GLY A 464 -6.91 -15.39 -43.07
N HIS A 465 -7.09 -14.86 -41.87
CA HIS A 465 -6.12 -14.02 -41.17
C HIS A 465 -6.36 -14.03 -39.67
N LYS A 466 -5.33 -13.62 -38.91
CA LYS A 466 -5.45 -13.44 -37.46
C LYS A 466 -6.10 -12.11 -37.11
N GLY A 467 -6.84 -12.07 -36.01
CA GLY A 467 -7.28 -10.83 -35.39
C GLY A 467 -6.08 -10.11 -34.77
N LYS A 468 -6.05 -8.78 -34.91
CA LYS A 468 -5.01 -7.90 -34.33
C LYS A 468 -5.60 -6.54 -33.98
N VAL A 469 -4.99 -5.85 -33.02
CA VAL A 469 -5.30 -4.45 -32.71
C VAL A 469 -4.11 -3.58 -33.12
N ILE A 470 -4.38 -2.61 -33.98
CA ILE A 470 -3.43 -1.64 -34.49
C ILE A 470 -3.71 -0.31 -33.82
N TRP A 471 -2.84 0.08 -32.91
CA TRP A 471 -3.04 1.21 -32.02
C TRP A 471 -2.29 2.45 -32.48
N PHE A 472 -3.00 3.35 -33.17
CA PHE A 472 -2.42 4.63 -33.58
C PHE A 472 -2.46 5.63 -32.42
N THR A 473 -1.30 6.15 -32.03
CA THR A 473 -1.14 7.20 -31.01
C THR A 473 -0.40 8.42 -31.57
N GLY A 474 -0.70 9.60 -31.03
CA GLY A 474 -0.15 10.89 -31.51
C GLY A 474 -1.08 12.07 -31.22
N LEU A 475 -0.59 13.30 -31.42
CA LEU A 475 -1.35 14.55 -31.21
C LEU A 475 -2.59 14.66 -32.11
N SER A 476 -3.57 15.50 -31.75
CA SER A 476 -4.68 15.82 -32.66
C SER A 476 -4.12 16.41 -33.97
N GLY A 477 -4.69 16.12 -35.13
CA GLY A 477 -4.15 16.62 -36.42
C GLY A 477 -2.85 15.96 -36.92
N SER A 478 -2.28 15.00 -36.19
CA SER A 478 -1.08 14.24 -36.63
C SER A 478 -1.31 13.30 -37.82
N GLY A 479 -2.55 13.03 -38.22
CA GLY A 479 -2.87 12.17 -39.36
C GLY A 479 -3.25 10.72 -39.02
N LYS A 480 -3.42 10.37 -37.75
CA LYS A 480 -3.83 9.02 -37.30
C LYS A 480 -5.04 8.45 -38.06
N SER A 481 -6.19 9.15 -38.04
CA SER A 481 -7.41 8.68 -38.71
C SER A 481 -7.23 8.58 -40.22
N THR A 482 -6.39 9.44 -40.82
CA THR A 482 -6.06 9.39 -42.25
C THR A 482 -5.29 8.13 -42.59
N ILE A 483 -4.25 7.80 -41.82
CA ILE A 483 -3.43 6.59 -42.00
C ILE A 483 -4.28 5.33 -41.72
N ALA A 484 -5.07 5.32 -40.65
CA ALA A 484 -5.96 4.21 -40.33
C ALA A 484 -6.96 3.92 -41.45
N ASN A 485 -7.57 4.96 -42.03
CA ASN A 485 -8.51 4.82 -43.15
C ASN A 485 -7.83 4.33 -44.44
N ALA A 486 -6.61 4.79 -44.72
CA ALA A 486 -5.84 4.28 -45.86
C ALA A 486 -5.50 2.79 -45.68
N LEU A 487 -5.07 2.41 -44.49
CA LEU A 487 -4.79 1.01 -44.15
C LEU A 487 -6.03 0.13 -44.24
N GLU A 488 -7.18 0.59 -43.73
CA GLU A 488 -8.44 -0.17 -43.82
C GLU A 488 -8.83 -0.45 -45.26
N LYS A 489 -8.72 0.56 -46.15
CA LYS A 489 -9.02 0.39 -47.58
C LYS A 489 -8.17 -0.69 -48.24
N GLU A 490 -6.86 -0.68 -47.99
CA GLU A 490 -5.94 -1.67 -48.55
C GLU A 490 -6.20 -3.08 -47.99
N LEU A 491 -6.36 -3.21 -46.67
CA LEU A 491 -6.67 -4.50 -46.04
C LEU A 491 -8.02 -5.06 -46.51
N HIS A 492 -9.03 -4.20 -46.68
CA HIS A 492 -10.32 -4.58 -47.21
C HIS A 492 -10.21 -5.05 -48.68
N ALA A 493 -9.40 -4.37 -49.50
CA ALA A 493 -9.11 -4.81 -50.87
C ALA A 493 -8.41 -6.18 -50.92
N LEU A 494 -7.61 -6.51 -49.89
CA LEU A 494 -7.01 -7.83 -49.70
C LEU A 494 -7.97 -8.89 -49.10
N GLY A 495 -9.26 -8.56 -48.95
CA GLY A 495 -10.29 -9.46 -48.42
C GLY A 495 -10.20 -9.70 -46.92
N LYS A 496 -9.45 -8.89 -46.16
CA LYS A 496 -9.35 -9.00 -44.71
C LYS A 496 -10.57 -8.37 -44.04
N ARG A 497 -11.03 -8.93 -42.92
CA ARG A 497 -12.08 -8.35 -42.10
C ARG A 497 -11.50 -7.32 -41.15
N THR A 498 -11.93 -6.08 -41.32
CA THR A 498 -11.40 -4.91 -40.61
C THR A 498 -12.49 -4.09 -39.94
N TYR A 499 -12.10 -3.29 -38.95
CA TYR A 499 -12.97 -2.25 -38.40
C TYR A 499 -12.16 -1.11 -37.77
N ILE A 500 -12.54 0.14 -38.02
CA ILE A 500 -11.97 1.32 -37.35
C ILE A 500 -12.81 1.72 -36.14
N LEU A 501 -12.16 1.79 -34.98
CA LEU A 501 -12.67 2.45 -33.78
C LEU A 501 -12.17 3.90 -33.76
N ASP A 502 -13.07 4.85 -34.04
CA ASP A 502 -12.77 6.29 -34.08
C ASP A 502 -13.20 7.02 -32.78
N GLY A 503 -12.37 7.99 -32.38
CA GLY A 503 -12.55 8.82 -31.19
C GLY A 503 -13.87 9.56 -31.10
N ASP A 504 -14.32 10.14 -32.21
CA ASP A 504 -15.53 10.96 -32.21
C ASP A 504 -16.77 10.04 -32.17
N ASN A 505 -16.73 8.92 -32.89
CA ASN A 505 -17.84 7.97 -32.95
C ASN A 505 -18.09 7.29 -31.60
N ILE A 506 -17.03 6.84 -30.92
CA ILE A 506 -17.17 6.19 -29.61
C ILE A 506 -17.70 7.16 -28.56
N ARG A 507 -17.29 8.44 -28.62
CA ARG A 507 -17.76 9.48 -27.70
C ARG A 507 -19.22 9.91 -27.92
N GLN A 508 -19.83 9.60 -29.06
CA GLN A 508 -21.27 9.79 -29.26
C GLN A 508 -22.11 8.67 -28.63
N GLY A 509 -21.52 7.48 -28.44
CA GLY A 509 -22.19 6.30 -27.92
C GLY A 509 -21.62 5.84 -26.57
N LEU A 510 -20.71 4.87 -26.63
CA LEU A 510 -20.15 4.16 -25.48
C LEU A 510 -19.50 5.07 -24.42
N ASN A 511 -18.92 6.20 -24.85
CA ASN A 511 -18.16 7.11 -24.00
C ASN A 511 -18.81 8.51 -23.89
N LYS A 512 -20.12 8.62 -24.11
CA LYS A 512 -20.85 9.90 -24.08
C LYS A 512 -20.91 10.57 -22.70
N ASP A 513 -20.73 9.79 -21.64
CA ASP A 513 -20.70 10.21 -20.25
C ASP A 513 -19.35 10.77 -19.81
N LEU A 514 -18.30 10.59 -20.63
CA LEU A 514 -16.93 10.96 -20.29
C LEU A 514 -16.56 12.33 -20.84
N GLY A 515 -16.01 13.18 -19.96
CA GLY A 515 -15.41 14.46 -20.32
C GLY A 515 -13.99 14.32 -20.88
N PHE A 516 -13.16 15.33 -20.56
CA PHE A 516 -11.76 15.44 -21.00
C PHE A 516 -10.78 15.58 -19.84
N THR A 517 -11.22 15.34 -18.61
CA THR A 517 -10.34 15.23 -17.44
C THR A 517 -9.44 14.00 -17.56
N ASP A 518 -8.37 13.93 -16.76
CA ASP A 518 -7.48 12.77 -16.80
C ASP A 518 -8.21 11.47 -16.43
N ALA A 519 -9.07 11.51 -15.41
CA ALA A 519 -9.93 10.36 -15.03
C ALA A 519 -10.80 9.88 -16.22
N ASP A 520 -11.44 10.82 -16.92
CA ASP A 520 -12.27 10.50 -18.09
C ASP A 520 -11.44 9.90 -19.24
N ARG A 521 -10.18 10.33 -19.39
CA ARG A 521 -9.27 9.80 -20.41
C ARG A 521 -8.84 8.38 -20.10
N VAL A 522 -8.49 8.09 -18.86
CA VAL A 522 -8.16 6.72 -18.41
C VAL A 522 -9.32 5.78 -18.72
N GLU A 523 -10.52 6.15 -18.29
CA GLU A 523 -11.72 5.34 -18.53
C GLU A 523 -12.06 5.22 -20.02
N ASN A 524 -11.88 6.29 -20.80
CA ASN A 524 -12.08 6.27 -22.25
C ASN A 524 -11.16 5.23 -22.91
N ILE A 525 -9.86 5.23 -22.60
CA ILE A 525 -8.91 4.27 -23.16
C ILE A 525 -9.22 2.85 -22.70
N ARG A 526 -9.60 2.65 -21.43
CA ARG A 526 -9.98 1.33 -20.90
C ARG A 526 -11.18 0.74 -21.64
N ARG A 527 -12.27 1.50 -21.81
CA ARG A 527 -13.47 1.07 -22.56
C ARG A 527 -13.16 0.73 -24.01
N ILE A 528 -12.30 1.53 -24.67
CA ILE A 528 -11.88 1.29 -26.05
C ILE A 528 -11.07 0.00 -26.15
N ALA A 529 -10.13 -0.24 -25.24
CA ALA A 529 -9.30 -1.44 -25.23
C ALA A 529 -10.16 -2.71 -25.07
N GLU A 530 -11.18 -2.69 -24.22
CA GLU A 530 -12.12 -3.81 -24.03
C GLU A 530 -12.92 -4.12 -25.31
N VAL A 531 -13.44 -3.08 -25.98
CA VAL A 531 -14.13 -3.27 -27.26
C VAL A 531 -13.18 -3.79 -28.34
N ALA A 532 -11.98 -3.21 -28.44
CA ALA A 532 -10.97 -3.66 -29.39
C ALA A 532 -10.59 -5.13 -29.18
N LYS A 533 -10.46 -5.55 -27.91
CA LYS A 533 -10.22 -6.95 -27.54
C LYS A 533 -11.37 -7.85 -27.98
N LEU A 534 -12.62 -7.50 -27.72
CA LEU A 534 -13.79 -8.30 -28.13
C LEU A 534 -13.89 -8.45 -29.65
N MET A 535 -13.61 -7.39 -30.40
CA MET A 535 -13.60 -7.43 -31.87
C MET A 535 -12.43 -8.25 -32.42
N MET A 536 -11.25 -8.12 -31.81
CA MET A 536 -10.10 -8.97 -32.12
C MET A 536 -10.39 -10.44 -31.83
N ASP A 537 -11.06 -10.76 -30.72
CA ASP A 537 -11.51 -12.11 -30.38
C ASP A 537 -12.56 -12.65 -31.37
N ALA A 538 -13.26 -11.77 -32.09
CA ALA A 538 -14.10 -12.11 -33.25
C ALA A 538 -13.30 -12.39 -34.54
N GLY A 539 -11.96 -12.31 -34.49
CA GLY A 539 -11.05 -12.52 -35.62
C GLY A 539 -10.87 -11.30 -36.53
N ILE A 540 -11.24 -10.10 -36.08
CA ILE A 540 -11.19 -8.86 -36.86
C ILE A 540 -9.84 -8.16 -36.66
N ILE A 541 -9.33 -7.50 -37.69
CA ILE A 541 -8.22 -6.54 -37.57
C ILE A 541 -8.81 -5.17 -37.20
N VAL A 542 -8.58 -4.76 -35.96
CA VAL A 542 -9.13 -3.53 -35.39
C VAL A 542 -8.08 -2.44 -35.50
N MET A 543 -8.45 -1.27 -36.01
CA MET A 543 -7.59 -0.07 -35.99
C MET A 543 -8.19 0.96 -35.05
N THR A 544 -7.38 1.49 -34.15
CA THR A 544 -7.82 2.47 -33.15
C THR A 544 -7.11 3.80 -33.38
N ALA A 545 -7.85 4.88 -33.63
CA ALA A 545 -7.28 6.20 -33.94
C ALA A 545 -7.65 7.24 -32.87
N PHE A 546 -7.08 7.08 -31.66
CA PHE A 546 -7.40 7.93 -30.51
C PHE A 546 -6.23 8.80 -30.08
N ILE A 547 -6.53 9.87 -29.34
CA ILE A 547 -5.51 10.56 -28.55
C ILE A 547 -5.35 9.74 -27.26
N SER A 548 -4.32 8.91 -27.22
CA SER A 548 -3.86 8.19 -26.02
C SER A 548 -2.60 8.88 -25.49
N PRO A 549 -2.74 9.97 -24.72
CA PRO A 549 -1.62 10.87 -24.42
C PRO A 549 -0.58 10.27 -23.49
N PHE A 550 -1.00 9.40 -22.58
CA PHE A 550 -0.18 8.89 -21.50
C PHE A 550 0.31 7.48 -21.82
N ARG A 551 1.58 7.17 -21.49
CA ARG A 551 2.17 5.84 -21.72
C ARG A 551 1.46 4.75 -20.94
N ARG A 552 1.08 5.05 -19.69
CA ARG A 552 0.45 4.10 -18.76
C ARG A 552 -0.81 3.46 -19.33
N GLU A 553 -1.68 4.28 -19.88
CA GLU A 553 -2.96 3.83 -20.44
C GLU A 553 -2.77 3.05 -21.75
N ARG A 554 -1.68 3.28 -22.50
CA ARG A 554 -1.32 2.46 -23.67
C ARG A 554 -0.80 1.09 -23.27
N GLU A 555 0.03 1.01 -22.23
CA GLU A 555 0.49 -0.27 -21.70
C GLU A 555 -0.68 -1.07 -21.08
N MET A 556 -1.60 -0.42 -20.38
CA MET A 556 -2.85 -1.06 -19.92
C MET A 556 -3.64 -1.66 -21.09
N ALA A 557 -3.78 -0.94 -22.21
CA ALA A 557 -4.46 -1.46 -23.39
C ALA A 557 -3.72 -2.68 -23.98
N LYS A 558 -2.38 -2.62 -24.05
CA LYS A 558 -1.52 -3.71 -24.52
C LYS A 558 -1.61 -4.96 -23.64
N GLU A 559 -1.62 -4.81 -22.31
CA GLU A 559 -1.82 -5.91 -21.36
C GLU A 559 -3.20 -6.55 -21.53
N LEU A 560 -4.25 -5.72 -21.65
CA LEU A 560 -5.62 -6.18 -21.77
C LEU A 560 -5.87 -6.99 -23.06
N ILE A 561 -5.28 -6.54 -24.17
CA ILE A 561 -5.38 -7.15 -25.50
C ILE A 561 -4.39 -8.32 -25.67
N GLY A 562 -3.27 -8.28 -24.96
CA GLY A 562 -2.15 -9.21 -25.08
C GLY A 562 -1.08 -8.71 -26.07
N ALA A 563 0.18 -8.69 -25.63
CA ALA A 563 1.30 -8.09 -26.36
C ALA A 563 1.47 -8.61 -27.80
N ASP A 564 1.27 -9.91 -28.03
CA ASP A 564 1.38 -10.52 -29.38
C ASP A 564 0.34 -10.00 -30.38
N ASN A 565 -0.77 -9.46 -29.88
CA ASN A 565 -1.91 -9.01 -30.67
C ASN A 565 -2.00 -7.49 -30.79
N PHE A 566 -1.14 -6.75 -30.09
CA PHE A 566 -1.18 -5.29 -30.00
C PHE A 566 0.01 -4.67 -30.75
N LEU A 567 -0.26 -3.83 -31.75
CA LEU A 567 0.76 -3.11 -32.51
C LEU A 567 0.64 -1.61 -32.25
N GLU A 568 1.59 -1.03 -31.52
CA GLU A 568 1.63 0.42 -31.25
C GLU A 568 2.28 1.19 -32.41
N ILE A 569 1.52 2.06 -33.05
CA ILE A 569 1.96 2.91 -34.17
C ILE A 569 1.99 4.36 -33.71
N TYR A 570 3.19 4.93 -33.59
CA TYR A 570 3.37 6.31 -33.16
C TYR A 570 3.41 7.25 -34.36
N VAL A 571 2.45 8.16 -34.46
CA VAL A 571 2.42 9.20 -35.50
C VAL A 571 3.11 10.47 -34.96
N SER A 572 4.43 10.53 -35.09
CA SER A 572 5.33 11.56 -34.54
C SER A 572 5.33 12.86 -35.35
N THR A 573 4.19 13.53 -35.37
CA THR A 573 4.04 14.85 -36.00
C THR A 573 4.19 15.96 -34.97
N SER A 574 5.01 16.98 -35.27
CA SER A 574 5.24 18.08 -34.32
C SER A 574 3.97 18.87 -34.04
N LEU A 575 3.94 19.55 -32.89
CA LEU A 575 2.79 20.34 -32.47
C LEU A 575 2.51 21.46 -33.48
N GLU A 576 3.54 22.12 -33.99
CA GLU A 576 3.43 23.24 -34.94
C GLU A 576 2.73 22.79 -36.23
N VAL A 577 3.10 21.62 -36.76
CA VAL A 577 2.46 21.05 -37.95
C VAL A 577 1.02 20.64 -37.65
N CYS A 578 0.76 20.09 -36.46
CA CYS A 578 -0.60 19.77 -36.03
C CYS A 578 -1.50 21.01 -35.91
N GLU A 579 -0.95 22.13 -35.39
CA GLU A 579 -1.64 23.42 -35.28
C GLU A 579 -1.92 24.04 -36.65
N GLN A 580 -0.99 23.95 -37.60
CA GLN A 580 -1.23 24.38 -38.98
C GLN A 580 -2.35 23.60 -39.65
N ARG A 581 -2.44 22.29 -39.35
CA ARG A 581 -3.45 21.37 -39.85
C ARG A 581 -4.75 21.37 -39.05
N ASP A 582 -5.03 22.38 -38.21
CA ASP A 582 -6.16 22.40 -37.25
C ASP A 582 -7.57 22.36 -37.91
N VAL A 583 -7.91 21.24 -38.56
CA VAL A 583 -9.15 21.03 -39.32
C VAL A 583 -10.39 21.22 -38.43
N LYS A 584 -10.26 20.86 -37.15
CA LYS A 584 -11.35 20.91 -36.16
C LYS A 584 -11.39 22.22 -35.36
N GLY A 585 -10.45 23.13 -35.57
CA GLY A 585 -10.35 24.40 -34.82
C GLY A 585 -10.05 24.21 -33.33
N LEU A 586 -9.51 23.07 -32.92
CA LEU A 586 -9.26 22.72 -31.51
C LEU A 586 -8.08 23.50 -30.95
N TYR A 587 -7.00 23.62 -31.72
CA TYR A 587 -5.81 24.35 -31.30
C TYR A 587 -6.09 25.84 -31.15
N LYS A 588 -6.84 26.43 -32.09
CA LYS A 588 -7.28 27.83 -31.99
C LYS A 588 -8.09 28.08 -30.71
N LYS A 589 -9.04 27.21 -30.40
CA LYS A 589 -9.86 27.30 -29.17
C LYS A 589 -9.04 27.12 -27.90
N ALA A 590 -8.06 26.20 -27.90
CA ALA A 590 -7.16 26.01 -26.77
C ALA A 590 -6.27 27.22 -26.50
N ARG A 591 -5.69 27.82 -27.56
CA ARG A 591 -4.89 29.05 -27.45
C ARG A 591 -5.71 30.25 -26.98
N ALA A 592 -7.01 30.26 -27.26
CA ALA A 592 -7.97 31.25 -26.74
C ALA A 592 -8.47 30.94 -25.31
N GLY A 593 -7.94 29.92 -24.63
CA GLY A 593 -8.33 29.54 -23.26
C GLY A 593 -9.64 28.77 -23.14
N GLN A 594 -10.31 28.44 -24.25
CA GLN A 594 -11.62 27.77 -24.25
C GLN A 594 -11.52 26.24 -24.10
N LEU A 595 -10.33 25.66 -24.35
CA LEU A 595 -10.04 24.23 -24.20
C LEU A 595 -8.76 24.05 -23.37
N PRO A 596 -8.82 24.26 -22.04
CA PRO A 596 -7.63 24.25 -21.18
C PRO A 596 -6.91 22.90 -21.17
N ASN A 597 -7.64 21.79 -21.34
CA ASN A 597 -7.07 20.45 -21.26
C ASN A 597 -6.67 19.86 -22.62
N LEU A 598 -6.47 20.67 -23.68
CA LEU A 598 -6.08 20.12 -24.97
C LEU A 598 -4.67 19.50 -24.92
N THR A 599 -4.56 18.24 -25.34
CA THR A 599 -3.28 17.51 -25.40
C THR A 599 -2.26 18.20 -26.30
N GLY A 600 -1.05 18.40 -25.79
CA GLY A 600 0.04 19.14 -26.42
C GLY A 600 0.03 20.65 -26.16
N VAL A 601 -1.03 21.20 -25.57
CA VAL A 601 -1.09 22.63 -25.19
C VAL A 601 -1.20 22.79 -23.67
N GLY A 602 -2.30 22.33 -23.07
CA GLY A 602 -2.52 22.43 -21.61
C GLY A 602 -2.53 21.08 -20.88
N SER A 603 -2.37 19.97 -21.61
CA SER A 603 -2.15 18.63 -21.06
C SER A 603 -0.98 17.97 -21.81
N PRO A 604 -0.05 17.27 -21.13
CA PRO A 604 1.12 16.70 -21.78
C PRO A 604 0.75 15.54 -22.72
N TYR A 605 1.64 15.27 -23.67
CA TYR A 605 1.64 14.04 -24.47
C TYR A 605 2.96 13.34 -24.21
N GLU A 606 2.91 12.09 -23.79
CA GLU A 606 4.06 11.23 -23.52
C GLU A 606 4.29 10.31 -24.73
N PRO A 607 5.34 10.55 -25.54
CA PRO A 607 5.69 9.68 -26.65
C PRO A 607 5.97 8.24 -26.16
N PRO A 608 5.62 7.20 -26.94
CA PRO A 608 6.05 5.84 -26.64
C PRO A 608 7.56 5.71 -26.83
N GLU A 609 8.21 4.90 -25.99
CA GLU A 609 9.66 4.66 -26.06
C GLU A 609 10.02 3.63 -27.13
N GLU A 610 9.23 2.54 -27.22
CA GLU A 610 9.46 1.43 -28.15
C GLU A 610 8.19 1.14 -29.00
N PRO A 611 7.73 2.09 -29.84
CA PRO A 611 6.63 1.81 -30.75
C PRO A 611 7.05 0.75 -31.79
N HIS A 612 6.09 -0.04 -32.26
CA HIS A 612 6.34 -1.03 -33.31
C HIS A 612 6.66 -0.35 -34.66
N LEU A 613 6.11 0.84 -34.87
CA LEU A 613 6.43 1.70 -36.00
C LEU A 613 6.27 3.16 -35.60
N GLU A 614 7.27 3.98 -35.91
CA GLU A 614 7.19 5.43 -35.81
C GLU A 614 7.02 6.05 -37.20
N VAL A 615 6.01 6.92 -37.35
CA VAL A 615 5.64 7.55 -38.61
C VAL A 615 5.63 9.06 -38.47
N ASN A 616 6.50 9.73 -39.22
CA ASN A 616 6.41 11.18 -39.41
C ASN A 616 5.51 11.51 -40.60
N SER A 617 4.26 11.89 -40.32
CA SER A 617 3.24 12.21 -41.34
C SER A 617 3.52 13.50 -42.13
N ALA A 618 4.52 14.29 -41.75
CA ALA A 618 4.93 15.48 -42.49
C ALA A 618 5.94 15.16 -43.59
N ARG A 619 6.64 14.02 -43.48
CA ARG A 619 7.77 13.65 -44.38
C ARG A 619 7.53 12.38 -45.18
N THR A 620 6.57 11.55 -44.76
CA THR A 620 6.37 10.22 -45.34
C THR A 620 5.06 10.18 -46.12
N ASP A 621 5.10 9.66 -47.35
CA ASP A 621 3.90 9.46 -48.15
C ASP A 621 3.00 8.37 -47.56
N ILE A 622 1.68 8.61 -47.61
CA ILE A 622 0.68 7.71 -47.00
C ILE A 622 0.70 6.30 -47.61
N THR A 623 1.02 6.17 -48.89
CA THR A 623 1.12 4.87 -49.58
C THR A 623 2.29 4.05 -49.02
N THR A 624 3.41 4.73 -48.74
CA THR A 624 4.61 4.09 -48.18
C THR A 624 4.34 3.60 -46.77
N VAL A 625 3.74 4.45 -45.93
CA VAL A 625 3.35 4.08 -44.55
C VAL A 625 2.38 2.90 -44.56
N THR A 626 1.39 2.92 -45.45
CA THR A 626 0.38 1.86 -45.52
C THR A 626 1.01 0.51 -45.90
N ARG A 627 1.96 0.50 -46.83
CA ARG A 627 2.72 -0.71 -47.20
C ARG A 627 3.58 -1.24 -46.04
N GLU A 628 4.26 -0.36 -45.32
CA GLU A 628 5.04 -0.74 -44.11
C GLU A 628 4.13 -1.40 -43.06
N LEU A 629 2.96 -0.82 -42.82
CA LEU A 629 1.97 -1.37 -41.89
C LEU A 629 1.46 -2.74 -42.31
N ILE A 630 1.15 -2.95 -43.60
CA ILE A 630 0.73 -4.27 -44.10
C ILE A 630 1.83 -5.30 -43.89
N CYS A 631 3.08 -4.97 -44.20
CA CYS A 631 4.21 -5.87 -43.97
C CYS A 631 4.37 -6.23 -42.48
N LEU A 632 4.20 -5.25 -41.59
CA LEU A 632 4.24 -5.46 -40.14
C LEU A 632 3.11 -6.39 -39.65
N ILE A 633 1.89 -6.22 -40.18
CA ILE A 633 0.72 -7.03 -39.82
C ILE A 633 0.91 -8.48 -40.27
N GLU A 634 1.39 -8.67 -41.51
CA GLU A 634 1.60 -9.98 -42.12
C GLU A 634 2.93 -10.64 -41.73
N ARG A 635 3.79 -9.94 -40.99
CA ARG A 635 5.16 -10.36 -40.62
C ARG A 635 6.03 -10.67 -41.85
N LEU A 636 5.90 -9.88 -42.90
CA LEU A 636 6.70 -9.96 -44.12
C LEU A 636 7.96 -9.07 -44.01
N PRO A 637 9.11 -9.47 -44.61
CA PRO A 637 10.29 -8.61 -44.66
C PRO A 637 10.02 -7.36 -45.52
N PHE A 638 10.37 -6.18 -44.99
CA PHE A 638 10.22 -4.90 -45.70
C PHE A 638 11.56 -4.43 -46.28
N SER A 639 11.63 -4.18 -47.59
CA SER A 639 12.78 -3.57 -48.26
C SER A 639 12.42 -2.17 -48.76
N ARG A 640 13.05 -1.12 -48.21
CA ARG A 640 12.89 0.25 -48.72
C ARG A 640 13.38 0.33 -50.17
N PRO A 641 12.64 0.96 -51.11
CA PRO A 641 13.15 1.19 -52.45
C PRO A 641 14.36 2.12 -52.37
N ALA A 642 15.46 1.72 -53.03
CA ALA A 642 16.67 2.51 -53.13
C ALA A 642 16.37 3.86 -53.83
N ASN A 643 16.71 4.97 -53.17
CA ASN A 643 16.72 6.28 -53.81
C ASN A 643 17.68 6.22 -55.00
N LYS A 644 17.15 6.18 -56.22
CA LYS A 644 17.90 6.57 -57.42
C LYS A 644 18.04 8.10 -57.39
N CYS A 645 19.04 8.59 -56.68
CA CYS A 645 19.65 9.87 -57.00
C CYS A 645 20.43 9.63 -58.30
N THR A 646 19.82 9.98 -59.44
CA THR A 646 20.57 10.18 -60.67
C THR A 646 21.22 11.56 -60.58
N ASP A 647 22.48 11.59 -60.17
CA ASP A 647 23.37 12.68 -60.56
C ASP A 647 23.61 12.56 -62.07
N LYS A 648 23.17 13.57 -62.81
CA LYS A 648 23.70 13.93 -64.12
C LYS A 648 23.75 15.46 -64.17
N ASP A 649 24.99 15.94 -64.11
CA ASP A 649 25.58 17.21 -64.55
C ASP A 649 24.80 18.52 -64.33
#